data_AF-A0AAD7KHZ0-F1
#
_entry.id   AF-A0AAD7KHZ0-F1
#
_cell.length_a   1.000
_cell.length_b   1.000
_cell.length_c   1.000
_cell.angle_alpha   90.00
_cell.angle_beta   90.00
_cell.angle_gamma   90.00
#
_symmetry.space_group_name_H-M   'P 1'
#
loop_
_entity.id
_entity.type
_entity.pdbx_description
1 polymer ?
#
loop_
_entity_poly.entity_id
_entity_poly.type
_entity_poly.pdbx_seq_one_letter_code
_entity_poly.pdbx_strand_id
1 'polypeptide(L)'
;MSAEDIAEEIREHFEGTEEVIVQYLAGYLVDDAGEEEDVLQVAREILQSVAGDRDDVLEKLMLRLADLLEDQLNERLKNRAGPKLHKLDKIMDMSKAQMSNTIALSEGVDLESINKGKASKVDVKKLEKQEAKLKAKIEKRSRRDLYEGSKLLDAHRKQQTYEEMFMKINPLEASAAAKNKSKDIHLPSIDVSFASNRILSGATLTLAHGRRYGLIGRNGVGKSTLLRHIAMREVPIPAHITILFVEQEIIGDDTLAIDSVLKADVWRDHLMKEEASLNATLTELEAEGDDKRFVDAREEASARLADVHARLSDMDAESGPARAAALLAGLGFDESDQQRQTKSFSGGWRMRLALARALFVKPSLLLLDEPSNHIDLNALAWLEDYLQTWPGTLLVVSHDRAFLDAVATDIVHQHSSRLDYYKGNFTQFYSTKSERDRNLRKEYDTQMDYRKHLQAFIDRWRYNANRAAQAQSKIKILEKLPDLQPPEVEETEQFKFPETEKISPPLLQMNEVTFGYTSDKIILKDVNIDVGLESRIAIVGANGAGKSTLIKVLTGELNPMAGHVTRNGRLRVGYFAQHHVDSLIPTMSPVQFLASKFPGKSEQEYRQHLGNFQISGMTGLQTIGTLSGGQKSRVAFAVLSLQQPHILLLDEPTNHLDIEGLDALMLALEKWNGGVIIISHDERFITTVAKELWVCGDGTVFKFKGDVQSYKNLIVSNIKAKP
;
A
#
# COMPACT_ATOMS: atom_id res chain seq x y z
N MET A 1 -28.47 -29.77 -29.59
CA MET A 1 -27.54 -29.80 -30.74
C MET A 1 -26.10 -29.85 -30.26
N SER A 2 -25.17 -30.29 -31.12
CA SER A 2 -23.73 -30.43 -30.80
C SER A 2 -22.96 -29.17 -31.20
N ALA A 3 -21.76 -28.97 -30.64
CA ALA A 3 -20.86 -27.90 -31.06
C ALA A 3 -20.47 -28.00 -32.55
N GLU A 4 -20.70 -29.15 -33.19
CA GLU A 4 -20.41 -29.36 -34.61
C GLU A 4 -21.42 -28.62 -35.50
N ASP A 5 -22.70 -28.57 -35.10
CA ASP A 5 -23.76 -27.87 -35.85
C ASP A 5 -23.53 -26.35 -35.87
N ILE A 6 -23.13 -25.76 -34.72
CA ILE A 6 -22.81 -24.34 -34.60
C ILE A 6 -21.53 -23.99 -35.39
N ALA A 7 -20.56 -24.90 -35.37
CA ALA A 7 -19.34 -24.73 -36.17
C ALA A 7 -19.64 -24.76 -37.67
N GLU A 8 -20.56 -25.62 -38.13
CA GLU A 8 -20.97 -25.68 -39.54
C GLU A 8 -21.68 -24.40 -39.98
N GLU A 9 -22.58 -23.87 -39.16
CA GLU A 9 -23.29 -22.62 -39.43
C GLU A 9 -22.34 -21.41 -39.56
N ILE A 10 -21.31 -21.33 -38.71
CA ILE A 10 -20.26 -20.29 -38.80
C ILE A 10 -19.42 -20.47 -40.07
N ARG A 11 -19.11 -21.71 -40.47
CA ARG A 11 -18.35 -21.99 -41.70
C ARG A 11 -19.11 -21.62 -42.97
N GLU A 12 -20.42 -21.88 -43.02
CA GLU A 12 -21.25 -21.55 -44.18
C GLU A 12 -21.36 -20.03 -44.41
N HIS A 13 -21.37 -19.23 -43.34
CA HIS A 13 -21.52 -17.77 -43.45
C HIS A 13 -20.18 -17.04 -43.62
N PHE A 14 -19.07 -17.63 -43.12
CA PHE A 14 -17.73 -17.05 -43.20
C PHE A 14 -16.68 -18.08 -43.65
N GLU A 15 -16.71 -18.40 -44.95
CA GLU A 15 -15.69 -19.21 -45.65
C GLU A 15 -14.33 -18.50 -45.62
N GLY A 16 -13.51 -18.82 -44.61
CA GLY A 16 -12.19 -18.19 -44.39
C GLY A 16 -11.81 -17.98 -42.92
N THR A 17 -12.74 -18.21 -41.99
CA THR A 17 -12.46 -18.15 -40.55
C THR A 17 -11.48 -19.25 -40.14
N GLU A 18 -10.47 -18.92 -39.32
CA GLU A 18 -9.55 -19.92 -38.81
C GLU A 18 -10.29 -20.97 -37.97
N GLU A 19 -10.03 -22.25 -38.24
CA GLU A 19 -10.71 -23.39 -37.62
C GLU A 19 -10.62 -23.38 -36.08
N VAL A 20 -9.55 -22.82 -35.53
CA VAL A 20 -9.36 -22.65 -34.09
C VAL A 20 -10.40 -21.68 -33.49
N ILE A 21 -10.74 -20.61 -34.21
CA ILE A 21 -11.73 -19.61 -33.79
C ILE A 21 -13.14 -20.21 -33.87
N VAL A 22 -13.44 -20.96 -34.93
CA VAL A 22 -14.73 -21.64 -35.10
C VAL A 22 -14.97 -22.65 -33.98
N GLN A 23 -13.98 -23.50 -33.67
CA GLN A 23 -14.10 -24.49 -32.59
C GLN A 23 -14.19 -23.83 -31.21
N TYR A 24 -13.48 -22.72 -30.99
CA TYR A 24 -13.56 -21.96 -29.75
C TYR A 24 -14.96 -21.36 -29.54
N LEU A 25 -15.50 -20.68 -30.55
CA LEU A 25 -16.82 -20.07 -30.50
C LEU A 25 -17.93 -21.11 -30.33
N ALA A 26 -17.87 -22.21 -31.08
CA ALA A 26 -18.85 -23.28 -30.97
C ALA A 26 -18.82 -23.97 -29.61
N GLY A 27 -17.64 -24.18 -29.02
CA GLY A 27 -17.51 -24.69 -27.65
C GLY A 27 -18.05 -23.71 -26.60
N TYR A 28 -17.69 -22.43 -26.73
CA TYR A 28 -18.11 -21.36 -25.83
C TYR A 28 -19.64 -21.20 -25.82
N LEU A 29 -20.27 -21.17 -27.00
CA LEU A 29 -21.72 -21.04 -27.14
C LEU A 29 -22.50 -22.23 -26.55
N VAL A 30 -21.93 -23.44 -26.54
CA VAL A 30 -22.59 -24.63 -25.96
C VAL A 30 -22.43 -24.72 -24.44
N ASP A 31 -21.26 -24.34 -23.94
CA ASP A 31 -20.89 -24.48 -22.52
C ASP A 31 -21.48 -23.35 -21.65
N ASP A 32 -21.52 -22.11 -22.15
CA ASP A 32 -21.95 -20.91 -21.39
C ASP A 32 -23.37 -20.41 -21.71
N ALA A 33 -24.21 -21.20 -22.42
CA ALA A 33 -25.61 -20.86 -22.79
C ALA A 33 -26.60 -20.60 -21.63
N GLY A 34 -26.14 -20.28 -20.42
CA GLY A 34 -26.98 -19.93 -19.26
C GLY A 34 -27.18 -18.43 -19.03
N GLU A 35 -26.42 -17.56 -19.70
CA GLU A 35 -26.46 -16.09 -19.55
C GLU A 35 -26.65 -15.46 -20.94
N GLU A 36 -27.89 -15.16 -21.31
CA GLU A 36 -28.30 -14.90 -22.71
C GLU A 36 -27.72 -13.61 -23.33
N GLU A 37 -27.41 -12.57 -22.56
CA GLU A 37 -26.96 -11.28 -23.12
C GLU A 37 -25.44 -11.21 -23.37
N ASP A 38 -24.62 -11.79 -22.49
CA ASP A 38 -23.16 -11.63 -22.57
C ASP A 38 -22.50 -12.57 -23.58
N VAL A 39 -23.06 -13.76 -23.79
CA VAL A 39 -22.45 -14.79 -24.65
C VAL A 39 -22.58 -14.44 -26.14
N LEU A 40 -23.74 -13.95 -26.56
CA LEU A 40 -23.97 -13.50 -27.94
C LEU A 40 -23.16 -12.23 -28.26
N GLN A 41 -22.97 -11.34 -27.28
CA GLN A 41 -22.16 -10.14 -27.46
C GLN A 41 -20.67 -10.48 -27.69
N VAL A 42 -20.12 -11.42 -26.91
CA VAL A 42 -18.74 -11.91 -27.10
C VAL A 42 -18.59 -12.61 -28.45
N ALA A 43 -19.56 -13.42 -28.86
CA ALA A 43 -19.56 -14.04 -30.18
C ALA A 43 -19.60 -12.99 -31.31
N ARG A 44 -20.41 -11.93 -31.15
CA ARG A 44 -20.49 -10.82 -32.11
C ARG A 44 -19.16 -10.09 -32.23
N GLU A 45 -18.49 -9.74 -31.14
CA GLU A 45 -17.20 -9.04 -31.18
C GLU A 45 -16.11 -9.84 -31.89
N ILE A 46 -16.04 -11.14 -31.63
CA ILE A 46 -15.06 -12.02 -32.29
C ILE A 46 -15.38 -12.15 -33.77
N LEU A 47 -16.64 -12.39 -34.13
CA LEU A 47 -17.05 -12.54 -35.53
C LEU A 47 -17.01 -11.22 -36.30
N GLN A 48 -17.15 -10.06 -35.64
CA GLN A 48 -17.04 -8.75 -36.27
C GLN A 48 -15.61 -8.48 -36.76
N SER A 49 -14.60 -8.96 -36.03
CA SER A 49 -13.21 -8.90 -36.48
C SER A 49 -12.93 -9.77 -37.73
N VAL A 50 -13.75 -10.80 -37.96
CA VAL A 50 -13.66 -11.72 -39.10
C VAL A 50 -14.54 -11.27 -40.28
N ALA A 51 -15.66 -10.61 -39.98
CA ALA A 51 -16.66 -10.20 -40.97
C ALA A 51 -16.17 -9.07 -41.89
N GLY A 52 -15.29 -8.18 -41.40
CA GLY A 52 -14.84 -7.01 -42.15
C GLY A 52 -16.02 -6.10 -42.53
N ASP A 53 -16.20 -5.80 -43.82
CA ASP A 53 -17.30 -4.96 -44.33
C ASP A 53 -18.64 -5.71 -44.53
N ARG A 54 -18.77 -6.98 -44.09
CA ARG A 54 -19.97 -7.83 -44.30
C ARG A 54 -20.91 -7.87 -43.09
N ASP A 55 -21.28 -6.70 -42.57
CA ASP A 55 -22.15 -6.59 -41.39
C ASP A 55 -23.55 -7.22 -41.59
N ASP A 56 -24.11 -7.14 -42.80
CA ASP A 56 -25.41 -7.74 -43.13
C ASP A 56 -25.43 -9.28 -43.01
N VAL A 57 -24.28 -9.94 -43.23
CA VAL A 57 -24.12 -11.39 -43.10
C VAL A 57 -23.91 -11.76 -41.63
N LEU A 58 -23.17 -10.93 -40.89
CA LEU A 58 -22.97 -11.07 -39.46
C LEU A 58 -24.29 -10.98 -38.70
N GLU A 59 -25.16 -10.01 -39.02
CA GLU A 59 -26.45 -9.87 -38.34
C GLU A 59 -27.38 -11.07 -38.60
N LYS A 60 -27.38 -11.63 -39.81
CA LYS A 60 -28.14 -12.85 -40.13
C LYS A 60 -27.62 -14.06 -39.36
N LEU A 61 -26.31 -14.23 -39.25
CA LEU A 61 -25.71 -15.31 -38.47
C LEU A 61 -26.02 -15.14 -36.97
N MET A 62 -25.94 -13.92 -36.44
CA MET A 62 -26.23 -13.65 -35.03
C MET A 62 -27.70 -13.92 -34.67
N LEU A 63 -28.64 -13.58 -35.55
CA LEU A 63 -30.06 -13.91 -35.38
C LEU A 63 -30.28 -15.43 -35.38
N ARG A 64 -29.61 -16.15 -36.29
CA ARG A 64 -29.74 -17.61 -36.38
C ARG A 64 -29.10 -18.32 -35.18
N LEU A 65 -27.98 -17.82 -34.67
CA LEU A 65 -27.36 -18.31 -33.44
C LEU A 65 -28.22 -18.04 -32.20
N ALA A 66 -28.91 -16.90 -32.15
CA ALA A 66 -29.86 -16.57 -31.08
C ALA A 66 -31.05 -17.55 -31.08
N ASP A 67 -31.68 -17.80 -32.23
CA ASP A 67 -32.76 -18.78 -32.38
C ASP A 67 -32.31 -20.18 -31.93
N LEU A 68 -31.10 -20.60 -32.34
CA LEU A 68 -30.54 -21.91 -31.97
C LEU A 68 -30.27 -22.06 -30.47
N LEU A 69 -29.85 -20.99 -29.79
CA LEU A 69 -29.64 -20.97 -28.34
C LEU A 69 -30.95 -20.97 -27.56
N GLU A 70 -31.97 -20.25 -28.04
CA GLU A 70 -33.30 -20.18 -27.42
C GLU A 70 -33.99 -21.56 -27.44
N ASP A 71 -33.87 -22.31 -28.54
CA ASP A 71 -34.34 -23.70 -28.64
C ASP A 71 -33.61 -24.63 -27.64
N GLN A 72 -32.30 -24.43 -27.47
CA GLN A 72 -31.49 -25.22 -26.53
C GLN A 72 -31.84 -24.93 -25.06
N LEU A 73 -32.17 -23.68 -24.73
CA LEU A 73 -32.62 -23.29 -23.40
C LEU A 73 -34.02 -23.86 -23.10
N ASN A 74 -34.91 -23.83 -24.09
CA ASN A 74 -36.25 -24.42 -23.99
C ASN A 74 -36.23 -25.96 -23.82
N GLU A 75 -35.31 -26.67 -24.47
CA GLU A 75 -35.07 -28.10 -24.22
C GLU A 75 -34.51 -28.37 -22.82
N ARG A 76 -33.55 -27.55 -22.34
CA ARG A 76 -33.01 -27.67 -20.96
C ARG A 76 -34.05 -27.37 -19.89
N LEU A 77 -34.96 -26.42 -20.13
CA LEU A 77 -36.09 -26.11 -19.24
C LEU A 77 -37.12 -27.25 -19.20
N LYS A 78 -37.42 -27.90 -20.34
CA LYS A 78 -38.25 -29.11 -20.39
C LYS A 78 -37.64 -30.28 -19.61
N ASN A 79 -36.31 -30.45 -19.67
CA ASN A 79 -35.59 -31.51 -18.95
C ASN A 79 -35.40 -31.24 -17.44
N ARG A 80 -35.60 -30.00 -16.96
CA ARG A 80 -35.56 -29.63 -15.53
C ARG A 80 -36.86 -29.92 -14.77
N ALA A 81 -37.94 -30.35 -15.42
CA ALA A 81 -39.21 -30.72 -14.78
C ALA A 81 -39.17 -32.16 -14.20
N GLY A 82 -38.27 -32.40 -13.23
CA GLY A 82 -38.27 -33.53 -12.27
C GLY A 82 -38.48 -33.01 -10.83
N PRO A 83 -38.84 -33.84 -9.83
CA PRO A 83 -39.83 -33.50 -8.80
C PRO A 83 -39.43 -32.36 -7.86
N LYS A 84 -40.42 -31.51 -7.58
CA LYS A 84 -40.36 -30.31 -6.71
C LYS A 84 -39.95 -30.66 -5.27
N LEU A 85 -38.86 -30.04 -4.80
CA LEU A 85 -38.45 -30.03 -3.39
C LEU A 85 -39.28 -29.03 -2.60
N HIS A 86 -39.94 -29.52 -1.54
CA HIS A 86 -40.63 -28.70 -0.54
C HIS A 86 -39.62 -27.94 0.34
N LYS A 87 -39.91 -26.67 0.63
CA LYS A 87 -39.20 -25.84 1.62
C LYS A 87 -39.24 -26.50 3.01
N LEU A 88 -38.08 -26.65 3.64
CA LEU A 88 -37.92 -27.14 5.01
C LEU A 88 -37.59 -25.98 5.94
N ASP A 89 -38.62 -25.45 6.59
CA ASP A 89 -38.51 -24.76 7.88
C ASP A 89 -38.55 -25.82 8.99
N LYS A 90 -37.38 -26.21 9.51
CA LYS A 90 -37.17 -26.58 10.92
C LYS A 90 -35.73 -27.03 11.18
N ILE A 91 -35.14 -26.38 12.18
CA ILE A 91 -33.90 -26.76 12.86
C ILE A 91 -34.16 -28.04 13.65
N MET A 92 -33.32 -29.07 13.52
CA MET A 92 -33.03 -30.03 14.61
C MET A 92 -31.83 -30.94 14.32
N ASP A 93 -31.17 -31.26 15.42
CA ASP A 93 -29.95 -32.04 15.62
C ASP A 93 -29.74 -33.31 14.77
N MET A 94 -28.53 -33.44 14.25
CA MET A 94 -27.98 -34.68 13.71
C MET A 94 -27.20 -35.43 14.81
N SER A 95 -27.92 -35.93 15.81
CA SER A 95 -27.47 -37.12 16.54
C SER A 95 -28.23 -38.34 16.02
N LYS A 96 -27.51 -39.23 15.35
CA LYS A 96 -27.84 -40.65 15.12
C LYS A 96 -29.18 -40.95 14.45
N ALA A 97 -29.11 -41.28 13.15
CA ALA A 97 -30.08 -42.19 12.54
C ALA A 97 -29.33 -43.33 11.83
N GLN A 98 -29.42 -44.53 12.43
CA GLN A 98 -29.12 -45.82 11.80
C GLN A 98 -30.16 -46.07 10.69
N MET A 99 -29.77 -46.47 9.48
CA MET A 99 -29.60 -47.87 9.06
C MET A 99 -30.71 -48.80 9.56
N SER A 100 -31.60 -49.22 8.67
CA SER A 100 -31.93 -50.65 8.51
C SER A 100 -32.75 -50.92 7.26
N ASN A 101 -32.34 -51.96 6.53
CA ASN A 101 -33.23 -53.05 6.19
C ASN A 101 -32.43 -54.35 6.18
N THR A 102 -32.43 -55.05 7.30
CA THR A 102 -32.34 -56.52 7.35
C THR A 102 -33.03 -56.97 8.63
N ILE A 103 -34.07 -57.78 8.45
CA ILE A 103 -35.02 -58.21 9.47
C ILE A 103 -34.54 -59.50 10.15
N ALA A 104 -34.64 -59.50 11.48
CA ALA A 104 -34.86 -60.61 12.42
C ALA A 104 -33.86 -61.78 12.50
N LEU A 105 -33.12 -61.82 13.61
CA LEU A 105 -33.10 -62.99 14.50
C LEU A 105 -32.80 -62.56 15.93
N SER A 106 -33.52 -63.19 16.85
CA SER A 106 -33.70 -62.91 18.26
C SER A 106 -32.54 -63.36 19.16
N GLU A 107 -32.45 -62.68 20.30
CA GLU A 107 -31.85 -63.09 21.59
C GLU A 107 -30.32 -63.20 21.69
N GLY A 108 -29.78 -62.49 22.68
CA GLY A 108 -28.38 -62.11 22.76
C GLY A 108 -27.46 -63.12 23.43
N VAL A 109 -26.16 -62.94 23.17
CA VAL A 109 -25.04 -63.32 24.03
C VAL A 109 -23.88 -62.36 23.72
N ASP A 110 -23.21 -61.86 24.76
CA ASP A 110 -21.93 -61.16 24.73
C ASP A 110 -20.89 -61.87 23.86
N LEU A 111 -20.10 -61.12 23.07
CA LEU A 111 -18.86 -61.64 22.48
C LEU A 111 -17.85 -60.50 22.25
N GLU A 112 -17.03 -60.26 23.27
CA GLU A 112 -15.61 -59.94 23.06
C GLU A 112 -15.00 -60.98 22.10
N SER A 113 -14.06 -60.52 21.29
CA SER A 113 -13.26 -61.28 20.32
C SER A 113 -13.89 -61.49 18.93
N ILE A 114 -13.31 -60.80 17.94
CA ILE A 114 -12.86 -61.27 16.61
C ILE A 114 -12.85 -60.06 15.65
N ASN A 115 -11.70 -59.40 15.53
CA ASN A 115 -11.03 -59.22 14.23
C ASN A 115 -9.72 -58.42 14.37
N LYS A 116 -8.62 -59.16 14.36
CA LYS A 116 -7.28 -58.67 14.01
C LYS A 116 -7.20 -58.47 12.49
N GLY A 117 -6.64 -57.34 12.07
CA GLY A 117 -5.73 -57.25 10.93
C GLY A 117 -6.34 -57.01 9.54
N LYS A 118 -6.28 -55.75 9.08
CA LYS A 118 -5.83 -55.35 7.73
C LYS A 118 -5.67 -53.83 7.68
N ALA A 119 -4.45 -53.35 7.88
CA ALA A 119 -4.09 -51.95 7.65
C ALA A 119 -4.07 -51.68 6.14
N SER A 120 -4.85 -50.71 5.66
CA SER A 120 -4.74 -50.20 4.29
C SER A 120 -3.42 -49.43 4.16
N LYS A 121 -2.45 -50.00 3.44
CA LYS A 121 -1.27 -49.23 3.02
C LYS A 121 -1.72 -48.24 1.95
N VAL A 122 -1.77 -46.96 2.31
CA VAL A 122 -1.95 -45.86 1.37
C VAL A 122 -0.65 -45.69 0.59
N ASP A 123 -0.76 -45.75 -0.74
CA ASP A 123 0.36 -45.73 -1.67
C ASP A 123 0.88 -44.28 -1.79
N VAL A 124 1.89 -43.93 -0.98
CA VAL A 124 2.38 -42.55 -0.75
C VAL A 124 2.67 -41.80 -2.06
N LYS A 125 3.21 -42.50 -3.07
CA LYS A 125 3.51 -41.92 -4.39
C LYS A 125 2.27 -41.47 -5.18
N LYS A 126 1.13 -42.16 -5.01
CA LYS A 126 -0.13 -41.76 -5.67
C LYS A 126 -0.73 -40.54 -4.99
N LEU A 127 -0.57 -40.42 -3.67
CA LEU A 127 -1.06 -39.31 -2.87
C LEU A 127 -0.27 -38.03 -3.19
N GLU A 128 1.07 -38.11 -3.23
CA GLU A 128 1.93 -37.00 -3.68
C GLU A 128 1.60 -36.54 -5.10
N LYS A 129 1.34 -37.47 -6.03
CA LYS A 129 0.97 -37.14 -7.42
C LYS A 129 -0.40 -36.46 -7.51
N GLN A 130 -1.33 -36.79 -6.62
CA GLN A 130 -2.65 -36.14 -6.54
C GLN A 130 -2.56 -34.76 -5.89
N GLU A 131 -1.77 -34.61 -4.83
CA GLU A 131 -1.50 -33.31 -4.20
C GLU A 131 -0.78 -32.35 -5.15
N ALA A 132 0.21 -32.82 -5.92
CA ALA A 132 0.90 -32.02 -6.93
C ALA A 132 -0.06 -31.56 -8.05
N LYS A 133 -0.99 -32.42 -8.47
CA LYS A 133 -2.03 -32.07 -9.46
C LYS A 133 -3.02 -31.04 -8.91
N LEU A 134 -3.44 -31.17 -7.65
CA LEU A 134 -4.30 -30.20 -6.97
C LEU A 134 -3.60 -28.84 -6.85
N LYS A 135 -2.33 -28.83 -6.44
CA LYS A 135 -1.52 -27.62 -6.31
C LYS A 135 -1.34 -26.90 -7.65
N ALA A 136 -1.01 -27.64 -8.71
CA ALA A 136 -0.90 -27.08 -10.05
C ALA A 136 -2.24 -26.55 -10.61
N LYS A 137 -3.37 -27.16 -10.24
CA LYS A 137 -4.72 -26.70 -10.63
C LYS A 137 -5.10 -25.42 -9.88
N ILE A 138 -4.78 -25.32 -8.59
CA ILE A 138 -4.98 -24.12 -7.76
C ILE A 138 -4.10 -22.97 -8.28
N GLU A 139 -2.84 -23.25 -8.60
CA GLU A 139 -1.90 -22.25 -9.14
C GLU A 139 -2.36 -21.70 -10.50
N LYS A 140 -2.82 -22.58 -11.42
CA LYS A 140 -3.41 -22.15 -12.69
C LYS A 140 -4.68 -21.30 -12.52
N ARG A 141 -5.54 -21.63 -11.55
CA ARG A 141 -6.75 -20.85 -11.24
C ARG A 141 -6.39 -19.48 -10.69
N SER A 142 -5.49 -19.44 -9.70
CA SER A 142 -4.99 -18.18 -9.13
C SER A 142 -4.33 -17.26 -10.15
N ARG A 143 -3.59 -17.81 -11.12
CA ARG A 143 -2.94 -17.04 -12.18
C ARG A 143 -3.93 -16.46 -13.20
N ARG A 144 -5.08 -17.12 -13.40
CA ARG A 144 -6.16 -16.65 -14.27
C ARG A 144 -6.95 -15.53 -13.58
N ASP A 145 -7.28 -15.71 -12.30
CA ASP A 145 -7.96 -14.71 -11.47
C ASP A 145 -7.11 -13.43 -11.29
N LEU A 146 -5.77 -13.56 -11.17
CA LEU A 146 -4.81 -12.43 -11.12
C LEU A 146 -4.76 -11.62 -12.43
N TYR A 147 -4.93 -12.28 -13.58
CA TYR A 147 -4.83 -11.64 -14.90
C TYR A 147 -6.15 -10.99 -15.32
N GLU A 148 -7.29 -11.59 -14.97
CA GLU A 148 -8.63 -11.05 -15.26
C GLU A 148 -9.03 -9.93 -14.28
N GLY A 149 -8.71 -10.07 -12.98
CA GLY A 149 -9.00 -9.05 -11.97
C GLY A 149 -8.26 -7.72 -12.20
N SER A 150 -6.98 -7.78 -12.61
CA SER A 150 -6.20 -6.56 -12.91
C SER A 150 -6.72 -5.85 -14.18
N LYS A 151 -7.20 -6.61 -15.17
CA LYS A 151 -7.65 -6.04 -16.45
C LYS A 151 -9.04 -5.40 -16.35
N LEU A 152 -9.94 -5.98 -15.56
CA LEU A 152 -11.28 -5.42 -15.29
C LEU A 152 -11.20 -4.16 -14.42
N LEU A 153 -10.34 -4.14 -13.40
CA LEU A 153 -10.08 -2.95 -12.60
C LEU A 153 -9.43 -1.82 -13.42
N ASP A 154 -8.48 -2.15 -14.29
CA ASP A 154 -7.81 -1.14 -15.14
C ASP A 154 -8.69 -0.64 -16.31
N ALA A 155 -9.68 -1.42 -16.74
CA ALA A 155 -10.64 -1.01 -17.77
C ALA A 155 -11.67 0.00 -17.23
N HIS A 156 -12.20 -0.20 -16.02
CA HIS A 156 -13.08 0.79 -15.36
C HIS A 156 -12.33 2.05 -14.90
N ARG A 157 -11.03 1.94 -14.58
CA ARG A 157 -10.17 3.07 -14.19
C ARG A 157 -9.93 4.10 -15.28
N LYS A 158 -9.99 3.73 -16.56
CA LYS A 158 -9.62 4.62 -17.68
C LYS A 158 -10.76 5.54 -18.15
N GLN A 159 -11.99 5.37 -17.65
CA GLN A 159 -13.16 6.06 -18.18
C GLN A 159 -13.84 7.06 -17.23
N GLN A 160 -13.44 7.15 -15.95
CA GLN A 160 -14.05 8.11 -15.01
C GLN A 160 -13.10 9.24 -14.65
N THR A 161 -13.58 10.46 -14.77
CA THR A 161 -12.84 11.68 -14.39
C THR A 161 -12.76 11.79 -12.86
N TYR A 162 -11.64 12.29 -12.30
CA TYR A 162 -11.47 12.45 -10.84
C TYR A 162 -12.63 13.23 -10.19
N GLU A 163 -13.15 14.23 -10.92
CA GLU A 163 -14.29 15.05 -10.50
C GLU A 163 -15.57 14.22 -10.34
N GLU A 164 -15.88 13.34 -11.28
CA GLU A 164 -17.07 12.47 -11.24
C GLU A 164 -16.97 11.45 -10.09
N MET A 165 -15.78 10.90 -9.88
CA MET A 165 -15.51 9.99 -8.75
C MET A 165 -15.70 10.72 -7.41
N PHE A 166 -15.15 11.93 -7.27
CA PHE A 166 -15.26 12.72 -6.04
C PHE A 166 -16.71 13.08 -5.72
N MET A 167 -17.50 13.49 -6.71
CA MET A 167 -18.92 13.86 -6.54
C MET A 167 -19.78 12.66 -6.14
N LYS A 168 -19.49 11.48 -6.70
CA LYS A 168 -20.17 10.22 -6.33
C LYS A 168 -19.85 9.78 -4.91
N ILE A 169 -18.61 9.97 -4.48
CA ILE A 169 -18.15 9.60 -3.12
C ILE A 169 -18.64 10.63 -2.10
N ASN A 170 -18.69 11.92 -2.43
CA ASN A 170 -19.02 13.00 -1.51
C ASN A 170 -20.21 13.85 -2.00
N PRO A 171 -21.45 13.34 -1.95
CA PRO A 171 -22.64 14.09 -2.35
C PRO A 171 -22.92 15.27 -1.41
N LEU A 172 -23.14 16.48 -1.96
CA LEU A 172 -23.35 17.72 -1.20
C LEU A 172 -24.58 17.66 -0.29
N GLU A 173 -25.64 16.99 -0.76
CA GLU A 173 -26.88 16.80 0.00
C GLU A 173 -26.66 15.96 1.27
N ALA A 174 -25.70 15.03 1.24
CA ALA A 174 -25.38 14.21 2.41
C ALA A 174 -24.65 15.00 3.49
N SER A 175 -23.92 16.08 3.14
CA SER A 175 -23.29 17.00 4.09
C SER A 175 -24.33 17.92 4.75
N ALA A 176 -25.30 18.42 3.98
CA ALA A 176 -26.40 19.25 4.50
C ALA A 176 -27.34 18.47 5.43
N ALA A 177 -27.63 17.20 5.11
CA ALA A 177 -28.42 16.29 5.96
C ALA A 177 -27.68 15.79 7.22
N ALA A 178 -26.39 16.14 7.38
CA ALA A 178 -25.52 15.64 8.44
C ALA A 178 -25.54 16.47 9.73
N LYS A 179 -26.15 17.66 9.77
CA LYS A 179 -26.06 18.59 10.93
C LYS A 179 -26.44 17.95 12.28
N ASN A 180 -27.22 16.86 12.29
CA ASN A 180 -27.66 16.14 13.50
C ASN A 180 -27.22 14.65 13.57
N LYS A 181 -26.40 14.14 12.65
CA LYS A 181 -25.96 12.73 12.66
C LYS A 181 -24.55 12.62 13.26
N SER A 182 -24.30 11.58 14.07
CA SER A 182 -22.94 11.32 14.55
C SER A 182 -22.00 11.10 13.36
N LYS A 183 -20.80 11.68 13.47
CA LYS A 183 -19.71 11.52 12.51
C LYS A 183 -18.73 10.40 12.94
N ASP A 184 -19.08 9.63 13.97
CA ASP A 184 -18.29 8.47 14.40
C ASP A 184 -18.50 7.30 13.43
N ILE A 185 -17.42 6.58 13.13
CA ILE A 185 -17.41 5.39 12.29
C ILE A 185 -17.21 4.20 13.22
N HIS A 186 -18.21 3.33 13.32
CA HIS A 186 -18.08 2.06 14.02
C HIS A 186 -18.61 0.93 13.13
N LEU A 187 -17.69 0.11 12.64
CA LEU A 187 -17.96 -0.95 11.69
C LEU A 187 -17.42 -2.27 12.26
N PRO A 188 -18.29 -3.11 12.84
CA PRO A 188 -17.89 -4.41 13.35
C PRO A 188 -17.67 -5.41 12.21
N SER A 189 -16.71 -6.33 12.41
CA SER A 189 -16.50 -7.51 11.55
C SER A 189 -16.31 -7.21 10.06
N ILE A 190 -15.40 -6.31 9.73
CA ILE A 190 -14.99 -6.04 8.35
C ILE A 190 -14.01 -7.10 7.89
N ASP A 191 -14.29 -7.69 6.73
CA ASP A 191 -13.36 -8.50 5.95
C ASP A 191 -12.88 -7.67 4.76
N VAL A 192 -11.55 -7.54 4.62
CA VAL A 192 -10.93 -6.88 3.46
C VAL A 192 -9.98 -7.86 2.82
N SER A 193 -10.20 -8.15 1.55
CA SER A 193 -9.36 -9.04 0.75
C SER A 193 -8.92 -8.35 -0.52
N PHE A 194 -7.64 -8.48 -0.87
CA PHE A 194 -7.12 -8.03 -2.15
C PHE A 194 -6.58 -9.23 -2.92
N ALA A 195 -7.21 -9.52 -4.05
CA ALA A 195 -6.95 -10.75 -4.81
C ALA A 195 -7.03 -12.00 -3.91
N SER A 196 -5.96 -12.78 -3.82
CA SER A 196 -5.88 -13.99 -2.97
C SER A 196 -5.50 -13.71 -1.51
N ASN A 197 -5.07 -12.49 -1.17
CA ASN A 197 -4.54 -12.17 0.16
C ASN A 197 -5.62 -11.54 1.03
N ARG A 198 -5.86 -12.14 2.19
CA ARG A 198 -6.76 -11.61 3.23
C ARG A 198 -6.02 -10.57 4.06
N ILE A 199 -6.39 -9.31 3.89
CA ILE A 199 -5.78 -8.15 4.57
C ILE A 199 -6.36 -8.00 5.97
N LEU A 200 -7.68 -8.06 6.09
CA LEU A 200 -8.40 -8.06 7.36
C LEU A 200 -9.40 -9.21 7.39
N SER A 201 -9.55 -9.85 8.55
CA SER A 201 -10.60 -10.85 8.77
C SER A 201 -11.32 -10.61 10.09
N GLY A 202 -12.63 -10.31 10.01
CA GLY A 202 -13.48 -10.03 11.16
C GLY A 202 -12.98 -8.87 12.01
N ALA A 203 -12.32 -7.89 11.41
CA ALA A 203 -11.70 -6.78 12.14
C ALA A 203 -12.73 -5.67 12.42
N THR A 204 -12.69 -5.07 13.60
CA THR A 204 -13.58 -3.95 13.95
C THR A 204 -12.90 -2.62 13.66
N LEU A 205 -13.44 -1.82 12.75
CA LEU A 205 -12.97 -0.45 12.49
C LEU A 205 -13.76 0.54 13.35
N THR A 206 -13.08 1.24 14.26
CA THR A 206 -13.70 2.26 15.12
C THR A 206 -12.90 3.56 15.05
N LEU A 207 -13.50 4.60 14.46
CA LEU A 207 -12.91 5.93 14.34
C LEU A 207 -13.90 6.95 14.93
N ALA A 208 -13.54 7.58 16.03
CA ALA A 208 -14.34 8.65 16.63
C ALA A 208 -14.02 10.00 15.98
N HIS A 209 -15.02 10.86 15.88
CA HIS A 209 -14.88 12.17 15.25
C HIS A 209 -13.89 13.07 16.00
N GLY A 210 -13.01 13.76 15.26
CA GLY A 210 -12.01 14.68 15.82
C GLY A 210 -10.80 14.00 16.47
N ARG A 211 -10.68 12.67 16.35
CA ARG A 211 -9.50 11.91 16.76
C ARG A 211 -8.52 11.76 15.60
N ARG A 212 -7.25 11.59 15.96
CA ARG A 212 -6.13 11.43 15.01
C ARG A 212 -5.53 10.06 15.20
N TYR A 213 -5.78 9.18 14.23
CA TYR A 213 -5.37 7.79 14.25
C TYR A 213 -4.09 7.60 13.44
N GLY A 214 -3.07 7.02 14.05
CA GLY A 214 -1.88 6.53 13.37
C GLY A 214 -2.01 5.05 13.04
N LEU A 215 -2.11 4.67 11.76
CA LEU A 215 -2.15 3.29 11.32
C LEU A 215 -0.74 2.77 11.06
N ILE A 216 -0.32 1.80 11.87
CA ILE A 216 1.00 1.18 11.81
C ILE A 216 0.90 -0.32 11.54
N GLY A 217 1.92 -0.88 10.89
CA GLY A 217 2.01 -2.30 10.59
C GLY A 217 3.15 -2.57 9.62
N ARG A 218 3.54 -3.84 9.46
CA ARG A 218 4.63 -4.23 8.56
C ARG A 218 4.33 -3.90 7.10
N ASN A 219 5.37 -3.78 6.28
CA ASN A 219 5.19 -3.55 4.85
C ASN A 219 4.55 -4.76 4.17
N GLY A 220 3.54 -4.50 3.32
CA GLY A 220 2.80 -5.55 2.62
C GLY A 220 1.61 -6.16 3.39
N VAL A 221 1.32 -5.70 4.63
CA VAL A 221 0.13 -6.13 5.38
C VAL A 221 -1.18 -5.58 4.78
N GLY A 222 -1.09 -4.55 3.93
CA GLY A 222 -2.24 -4.00 3.20
C GLY A 222 -2.76 -2.65 3.71
N LYS A 223 -1.93 -1.84 4.38
CA LYS A 223 -2.29 -0.51 4.92
C LYS A 223 -2.87 0.44 3.84
N SER A 224 -2.13 0.65 2.76
CA SER A 224 -2.57 1.45 1.60
C SER A 224 -3.84 0.89 0.96
N THR A 225 -3.93 -0.44 0.88
CA THR A 225 -5.12 -1.10 0.33
C THR A 225 -6.34 -0.86 1.22
N LEU A 226 -6.21 -0.92 2.54
CA LEU A 226 -7.27 -0.58 3.48
C LEU A 226 -7.72 0.86 3.29
N LEU A 227 -6.79 1.82 3.20
CA LEU A 227 -7.14 3.22 2.94
C LEU A 227 -7.89 3.38 1.61
N ARG A 228 -7.48 2.66 0.55
CA ARG A 228 -8.15 2.68 -0.75
C ARG A 228 -9.58 2.13 -0.67
N HIS A 229 -9.80 1.01 0.02
CA HIS A 229 -11.14 0.43 0.21
C HIS A 229 -12.06 1.36 1.03
N ILE A 230 -11.49 2.08 2.00
CA ILE A 230 -12.19 3.13 2.78
C ILE A 230 -12.55 4.31 1.86
N ALA A 231 -11.59 4.79 1.04
CA ALA A 231 -11.80 5.90 0.11
C ALA A 231 -12.88 5.60 -0.93
N MET A 232 -12.89 4.38 -1.47
CA MET A 232 -13.85 3.91 -2.47
C MET A 232 -15.22 3.53 -1.87
N ARG A 233 -15.38 3.59 -0.54
CA ARG A 233 -16.58 3.15 0.18
C ARG A 233 -16.95 1.68 -0.06
N GLU A 234 -15.98 0.83 -0.39
CA GLU A 234 -16.15 -0.63 -0.37
C GLU A 234 -16.33 -1.12 1.07
N VAL A 235 -15.67 -0.43 2.01
CA VAL A 235 -16.03 -0.48 3.43
C VAL A 235 -17.27 0.42 3.63
N PRO A 236 -18.35 -0.06 4.27
CA PRO A 236 -19.64 0.64 4.33
C PRO A 236 -19.60 1.85 5.28
N ILE A 237 -18.94 2.92 4.85
CA ILE A 237 -18.83 4.17 5.61
C ILE A 237 -20.09 5.01 5.35
N PRO A 238 -20.68 5.63 6.40
CA PRO A 238 -21.87 6.45 6.24
C PRO A 238 -21.72 7.57 5.21
N ALA A 239 -22.76 7.74 4.37
CA ALA A 239 -22.67 8.63 3.21
C ALA A 239 -22.50 10.11 3.53
N HIS A 240 -22.88 10.53 4.74
CA HIS A 240 -22.75 11.89 5.25
C HIS A 240 -21.34 12.26 5.71
N ILE A 241 -20.42 11.30 5.77
CA ILE A 241 -19.01 11.53 6.10
C ILE A 241 -18.26 11.79 4.80
N THR A 242 -17.73 13.01 4.67
CA THR A 242 -16.86 13.36 3.55
C THR A 242 -15.49 12.74 3.74
N ILE A 243 -15.06 11.94 2.75
CA ILE A 243 -13.78 11.22 2.77
C ILE A 243 -12.89 11.81 1.69
N LEU A 244 -11.65 12.07 2.03
CA LEU A 244 -10.63 12.39 1.04
C LEU A 244 -9.39 11.57 1.30
N PHE A 245 -8.86 10.99 0.23
CA PHE A 245 -7.70 10.13 0.26
C PHE A 245 -6.58 10.74 -0.58
N VAL A 246 -5.40 10.85 0.02
CA VAL A 246 -4.17 11.28 -0.64
C VAL A 246 -3.30 10.04 -0.84
N GLU A 247 -3.38 9.45 -2.03
CA GLU A 247 -2.69 8.20 -2.35
C GLU A 247 -1.36 8.41 -3.11
N GLN A 248 -1.33 9.33 -4.10
CA GLN A 248 -0.21 9.43 -5.05
C GLN A 248 0.05 10.87 -5.53
N GLU A 249 1.27 11.07 -6.06
CA GLU A 249 1.66 12.28 -6.79
C GLU A 249 0.65 12.59 -7.89
N ILE A 250 0.23 13.86 -7.98
CA ILE A 250 -0.64 14.31 -9.06
C ILE A 250 0.15 14.29 -10.37
N ILE A 251 -0.49 13.83 -11.45
CA ILE A 251 0.06 13.98 -12.80
C ILE A 251 0.05 15.48 -13.12
N GLY A 252 1.24 16.03 -13.34
CA GLY A 252 1.37 17.45 -13.65
C GLY A 252 0.69 17.80 -14.98
N ASP A 253 -0.12 18.82 -14.94
CA ASP A 253 -0.85 19.44 -16.04
C ASP A 253 -0.38 20.90 -16.26
N ASP A 254 -1.06 21.60 -17.17
CA ASP A 254 -0.78 23.00 -17.48
C ASP A 254 -1.43 23.99 -16.49
N THR A 255 -2.14 23.50 -15.47
CA THR A 255 -2.77 24.37 -14.48
C THR A 255 -1.73 25.00 -13.56
N LEU A 256 -2.02 26.20 -13.05
CA LEU A 256 -1.17 26.85 -12.05
C LEU A 256 -1.32 26.10 -10.72
N ALA A 257 -0.27 26.11 -9.89
CA ALA A 257 -0.29 25.44 -8.60
C ALA A 257 -1.42 25.97 -7.70
N ILE A 258 -1.63 27.29 -7.63
CA ILE A 258 -2.72 27.89 -6.85
C ILE A 258 -4.10 27.48 -7.38
N ASP A 259 -4.29 27.49 -8.70
CA ASP A 259 -5.56 27.10 -9.33
C ASP A 259 -5.86 25.62 -9.12
N SER A 260 -4.83 24.77 -9.12
CA SER A 260 -4.97 23.33 -8.84
C SER A 260 -5.48 23.08 -7.41
N VAL A 261 -5.05 23.90 -6.44
CA VAL A 261 -5.58 23.88 -5.06
C VAL A 261 -7.02 24.35 -5.00
N LEU A 262 -7.35 25.44 -5.68
CA LEU A 262 -8.72 25.97 -5.70
C LEU A 262 -9.70 24.98 -6.35
N LYS A 263 -9.31 24.32 -7.44
CA LYS A 263 -10.07 23.28 -8.14
C LYS A 263 -10.22 21.98 -7.33
N ALA A 264 -9.48 21.80 -6.25
CA ALA A 264 -9.65 20.62 -5.39
C ALA A 264 -11.00 20.60 -4.69
N ASP A 265 -11.53 21.78 -4.37
CA ASP A 265 -12.89 21.91 -3.86
C ASP A 265 -13.87 21.88 -5.05
N VAL A 266 -14.19 20.66 -5.48
CA VAL A 266 -15.03 20.39 -6.65
C VAL A 266 -16.40 21.05 -6.50
N TRP A 267 -16.94 21.11 -5.28
CA TRP A 267 -18.24 21.73 -5.04
C TRP A 267 -18.18 23.24 -5.14
N ARG A 268 -17.11 23.89 -4.65
CA ARG A 268 -16.90 25.31 -4.87
C ARG A 268 -16.76 25.65 -6.35
N ASP A 269 -15.94 24.90 -7.09
CA ASP A 269 -15.75 25.14 -8.53
C ASP A 269 -17.06 24.93 -9.31
N HIS A 270 -17.83 23.89 -8.97
CA HIS A 270 -19.14 23.64 -9.55
C HIS A 270 -20.13 24.78 -9.26
N LEU A 271 -20.22 25.23 -8.00
CA LEU A 271 -21.10 26.33 -7.60
C LEU A 271 -20.69 27.67 -8.22
N MET A 272 -19.39 27.92 -8.42
CA MET A 272 -18.90 29.12 -9.12
C MET A 272 -19.23 29.08 -10.62
N LYS A 273 -19.14 27.90 -11.26
CA LYS A 273 -19.59 27.71 -12.64
C LYS A 273 -21.12 27.86 -12.75
N GLU A 274 -21.86 27.32 -11.79
CA GLU A 274 -23.32 27.47 -11.70
C GLU A 274 -23.69 28.94 -11.53
N GLU A 275 -23.06 29.69 -10.62
CA GLU A 275 -23.20 31.13 -10.43
C GLU A 275 -22.95 31.91 -11.73
N ALA A 276 -21.84 31.65 -12.41
CA ALA A 276 -21.50 32.30 -13.68
C ALA A 276 -22.56 32.00 -14.77
N SER A 277 -23.03 30.75 -14.85
CA SER A 277 -24.07 30.35 -15.81
C SER A 277 -25.45 30.96 -15.50
N LEU A 278 -25.81 31.07 -14.21
CA LEU A 278 -27.06 31.69 -13.77
C LEU A 278 -27.02 33.19 -14.01
N ASN A 279 -25.89 33.86 -13.75
CA ASN A 279 -25.71 35.28 -14.05
C ASN A 279 -25.78 35.56 -15.56
N ALA A 280 -25.19 34.70 -16.39
CA ALA A 280 -25.30 34.81 -17.85
C ALA A 280 -26.77 34.63 -18.30
N THR A 281 -27.44 33.59 -17.82
CA THR A 281 -28.86 33.32 -18.12
C THR A 281 -29.76 34.48 -17.65
N LEU A 282 -29.51 35.05 -16.47
CA LEU A 282 -30.26 36.23 -15.98
C LEU A 282 -30.06 37.44 -16.88
N THR A 283 -28.82 37.69 -17.34
CA THR A 283 -28.50 38.80 -18.26
C THR A 283 -29.20 38.62 -19.62
N GLU A 284 -29.25 37.40 -20.15
CA GLU A 284 -29.96 37.07 -21.39
C GLU A 284 -31.48 37.23 -21.22
N LEU A 285 -32.03 36.68 -20.14
CA LEU A 285 -33.44 36.81 -19.82
C LEU A 285 -33.83 38.27 -19.59
N GLU A 286 -32.96 39.11 -19.03
CA GLU A 286 -33.14 40.57 -18.88
C GLU A 286 -33.26 41.33 -20.20
N ALA A 287 -32.60 40.82 -21.25
CA ALA A 287 -32.65 41.40 -22.59
C ALA A 287 -33.93 41.04 -23.37
N GLU A 288 -34.55 39.90 -23.06
CA GLU A 288 -35.86 39.50 -23.61
C GLU A 288 -36.99 40.16 -22.78
N GLY A 289 -38.00 40.72 -23.45
CA GLY A 289 -39.01 41.60 -22.83
C GLY A 289 -39.91 40.95 -21.76
N ASP A 290 -40.89 41.71 -21.25
CA ASP A 290 -41.81 41.34 -20.15
C ASP A 290 -42.89 40.30 -20.53
N ASP A 291 -42.51 39.20 -21.19
CA ASP A 291 -43.41 38.06 -21.37
C ASP A 291 -43.46 37.22 -20.09
N LYS A 292 -44.65 36.74 -19.72
CA LYS A 292 -44.89 36.11 -18.41
C LYS A 292 -44.01 34.87 -18.16
N ARG A 293 -43.63 34.17 -19.23
CA ARG A 293 -42.73 33.01 -19.19
C ARG A 293 -41.29 33.39 -18.80
N PHE A 294 -40.81 34.55 -19.25
CA PHE A 294 -39.47 35.04 -18.93
C PHE A 294 -39.42 35.58 -17.50
N VAL A 295 -40.52 36.16 -17.00
CA VAL A 295 -40.63 36.58 -15.59
C VAL A 295 -40.53 35.38 -14.64
N ASP A 296 -41.29 34.31 -14.89
CA ASP A 296 -41.24 33.09 -14.06
C ASP A 296 -39.83 32.44 -14.10
N ALA A 297 -39.19 32.40 -15.28
CA ALA A 297 -37.83 31.86 -15.43
C ALA A 297 -36.77 32.72 -14.73
N ARG A 298 -36.91 34.05 -14.73
CA ARG A 298 -36.03 34.97 -13.98
C ARG A 298 -36.18 34.77 -12.47
N GLU A 299 -37.40 34.62 -11.97
CA GLU A 299 -37.64 34.36 -10.54
C GLU A 299 -37.02 33.03 -10.10
N GLU A 300 -37.15 31.96 -10.90
CA GLU A 300 -36.56 30.65 -10.61
C GLU A 300 -35.01 30.71 -10.64
N ALA A 301 -34.43 31.32 -11.67
CA ALA A 301 -32.97 31.50 -11.77
C ALA A 301 -32.42 32.37 -10.63
N SER A 302 -33.13 33.44 -10.24
CA SER A 302 -32.75 34.30 -9.12
C SER A 302 -32.86 33.58 -7.78
N ALA A 303 -33.89 32.76 -7.56
CA ALA A 303 -34.03 31.95 -6.35
C ALA A 303 -32.91 30.91 -6.24
N ARG A 304 -32.55 30.29 -7.37
CA ARG A 304 -31.41 29.36 -7.43
C ARG A 304 -30.08 30.06 -7.18
N LEU A 305 -29.86 31.24 -7.75
CA LEU A 305 -28.67 32.06 -7.52
C LEU A 305 -28.52 32.43 -6.03
N ALA A 306 -29.63 32.76 -5.36
CA ALA A 306 -29.61 33.05 -3.92
C ALA A 306 -29.20 31.83 -3.07
N ASP A 307 -29.67 30.63 -3.41
CA ASP A 307 -29.23 29.37 -2.77
C ASP A 307 -27.75 29.09 -3.03
N VAL A 308 -27.27 29.29 -4.26
CA VAL A 308 -25.86 29.16 -4.63
C VAL A 308 -24.98 30.15 -3.85
N HIS A 309 -25.37 31.42 -3.76
CA HIS A 309 -24.66 32.44 -2.98
C HIS A 309 -24.62 32.10 -1.49
N ALA A 310 -25.73 31.61 -0.91
CA ALA A 310 -25.76 31.17 0.47
C ALA A 310 -24.77 30.02 0.72
N ARG A 311 -24.71 29.04 -0.19
CA ARG A 311 -23.77 27.91 -0.12
C ARG A 311 -22.32 28.34 -0.31
N LEU A 312 -22.02 29.25 -1.24
CA LEU A 312 -20.68 29.79 -1.45
C LEU A 312 -20.21 30.61 -0.23
N SER A 313 -21.12 31.34 0.42
CA SER A 313 -20.85 32.04 1.67
C SER A 313 -20.56 31.05 2.81
N ASP A 314 -21.34 29.97 2.95
CA ASP A 314 -21.11 28.93 3.96
C ASP A 314 -19.76 28.20 3.78
N MET A 315 -19.23 28.18 2.55
CA MET A 315 -17.93 27.58 2.20
C MET A 315 -16.74 28.56 2.32
N ASP A 316 -16.98 29.81 2.71
CA ASP A 316 -15.99 30.90 2.73
C ASP A 316 -15.24 31.02 1.38
N ALA A 317 -15.98 30.97 0.27
CA ALA A 317 -15.40 30.89 -1.08
C ALA A 317 -14.54 32.11 -1.45
N GLU A 318 -14.88 33.31 -0.98
CA GLU A 318 -14.12 34.55 -1.23
C GLU A 318 -12.72 34.53 -0.59
N SER A 319 -12.59 33.96 0.61
CA SER A 319 -11.29 33.81 1.31
C SER A 319 -10.41 32.72 0.70
N GLY A 320 -10.95 31.95 -0.26
CA GLY A 320 -10.33 30.77 -0.83
C GLY A 320 -8.91 31.00 -1.37
N PRO A 321 -8.65 32.02 -2.21
CA PRO A 321 -7.31 32.27 -2.77
C PRO A 321 -6.26 32.58 -1.70
N ALA A 322 -6.61 33.39 -0.69
CA ALA A 322 -5.71 33.71 0.41
C ALA A 322 -5.38 32.47 1.25
N ARG A 323 -6.38 31.62 1.53
CA ARG A 323 -6.19 30.34 2.23
C ARG A 323 -5.31 29.38 1.43
N ALA A 324 -5.56 29.24 0.13
CA ALA A 324 -4.77 28.38 -0.76
C ALA A 324 -3.30 28.83 -0.81
N ALA A 325 -3.05 30.15 -0.94
CA ALA A 325 -1.71 30.72 -0.92
C ALA A 325 -0.99 30.46 0.42
N ALA A 326 -1.68 30.62 1.56
CA ALA A 326 -1.10 30.36 2.88
C ALA A 326 -0.73 28.88 3.09
N LEU A 327 -1.58 27.94 2.62
CA LEU A 327 -1.30 26.50 2.67
C LEU A 327 -0.10 26.13 1.80
N LEU A 328 -0.03 26.68 0.58
CA LEU A 328 1.09 26.46 -0.33
C LEU A 328 2.39 27.03 0.25
N ALA A 329 2.37 28.24 0.81
CA ALA A 329 3.52 28.84 1.48
C ALA A 329 4.01 27.99 2.67
N GLY A 330 3.09 27.46 3.48
CA GLY A 330 3.41 26.56 4.59
C GLY A 330 4.10 25.26 4.17
N LEU A 331 3.74 24.74 2.99
CA LEU A 331 4.36 23.56 2.38
C LEU A 331 5.65 23.89 1.58
N GLY A 332 6.07 25.15 1.57
CA GLY A 332 7.33 25.61 0.98
C GLY A 332 7.23 26.14 -0.46
N PHE A 333 6.03 26.46 -0.96
CA PHE A 333 5.88 27.14 -2.25
C PHE A 333 5.99 28.67 -2.08
N ASP A 334 7.05 29.24 -2.64
CA ASP A 334 7.21 30.69 -2.75
C ASP A 334 6.13 31.30 -3.67
N GLU A 335 5.87 32.61 -3.54
CA GLU A 335 4.85 33.31 -4.33
C GLU A 335 5.05 33.15 -5.85
N SER A 336 6.32 33.13 -6.30
CA SER A 336 6.65 32.85 -7.70
C SER A 336 6.32 31.42 -8.11
N ASP A 337 6.48 30.44 -7.21
CA ASP A 337 6.19 29.04 -7.50
C ASP A 337 4.68 28.78 -7.54
N GLN A 338 3.88 29.49 -6.75
CA GLN A 338 2.42 29.37 -6.78
C GLN A 338 1.82 29.70 -8.17
N GLN A 339 2.52 30.55 -8.93
CA GLN A 339 2.18 30.96 -10.31
C GLN A 339 2.80 30.06 -11.39
N ARG A 340 3.45 28.95 -11.02
CA ARG A 340 4.04 28.01 -11.98
C ARG A 340 3.10 26.86 -12.29
N GLN A 341 3.28 26.30 -13.48
CA GLN A 341 2.50 25.17 -13.97
C GLN A 341 2.85 23.88 -13.23
N THR A 342 1.86 23.05 -12.90
CA THR A 342 2.06 21.83 -12.10
C THR A 342 3.00 20.82 -12.78
N LYS A 343 3.04 20.76 -14.13
CA LYS A 343 3.99 19.92 -14.89
C LYS A 343 5.47 20.27 -14.67
N SER A 344 5.77 21.52 -14.32
CA SER A 344 7.16 21.98 -14.11
C SER A 344 7.75 21.53 -12.77
N PHE A 345 6.90 21.10 -11.84
CA PHE A 345 7.31 20.60 -10.54
C PHE A 345 7.75 19.14 -10.61
N SER A 346 8.72 18.79 -9.76
CA SER A 346 9.14 17.39 -9.57
C SER A 346 8.10 16.61 -8.74
N GLY A 347 8.19 15.29 -8.73
CA GLY A 347 7.24 14.41 -8.05
C GLY A 347 6.95 14.80 -6.59
N GLY A 348 7.99 15.06 -5.79
CA GLY A 348 7.81 15.48 -4.40
C GLY A 348 7.09 16.82 -4.23
N TRP A 349 7.28 17.78 -5.12
CA TRP A 349 6.50 19.02 -5.13
C TRP A 349 5.05 18.78 -5.54
N ARG A 350 4.80 17.84 -6.47
CA ARG A 350 3.43 17.43 -6.83
C ARG A 350 2.72 16.69 -5.70
N MET A 351 3.44 15.92 -4.88
CA MET A 351 2.91 15.34 -3.65
C MET A 351 2.52 16.43 -2.64
N ARG A 352 3.37 17.44 -2.44
CA ARG A 352 3.02 18.59 -1.58
C ARG A 352 1.81 19.34 -2.11
N LEU A 353 1.68 19.49 -3.42
CA LEU A 353 0.49 20.06 -4.02
C LEU A 353 -0.76 19.19 -3.74
N ALA A 354 -0.64 17.87 -3.80
CA ALA A 354 -1.73 16.94 -3.46
C ALA A 354 -2.17 17.08 -2.00
N LEU A 355 -1.20 17.23 -1.09
CA LEU A 355 -1.47 17.53 0.31
C LEU A 355 -2.14 18.90 0.47
N ALA A 356 -1.67 19.94 -0.21
CA ALA A 356 -2.27 21.27 -0.18
C ALA A 356 -3.75 21.23 -0.61
N ARG A 357 -4.04 20.53 -1.71
CA ARG A 357 -5.40 20.26 -2.21
C ARG A 357 -6.25 19.59 -1.13
N ALA A 358 -5.71 18.58 -0.47
CA ALA A 358 -6.45 17.84 0.53
C ALA A 358 -6.73 18.61 1.83
N LEU A 359 -5.75 19.39 2.28
CA LEU A 359 -5.88 20.26 3.44
C LEU A 359 -6.85 21.43 3.17
N PHE A 360 -6.94 21.88 1.91
CA PHE A 360 -7.85 22.94 1.49
C PHE A 360 -9.33 22.52 1.58
N VAL A 361 -9.66 21.29 1.15
CA VAL A 361 -11.04 20.76 1.12
C VAL A 361 -11.65 20.55 2.51
N LYS A 362 -10.82 20.33 3.55
CA LYS A 362 -11.27 20.08 4.94
C LYS A 362 -12.34 18.96 5.06
N PRO A 363 -12.03 17.73 4.62
CA PRO A 363 -12.94 16.58 4.76
C PRO A 363 -13.20 16.21 6.24
N SER A 364 -14.31 15.53 6.50
CA SER A 364 -14.63 14.99 7.83
C SER A 364 -13.70 13.83 8.20
N LEU A 365 -13.29 13.02 7.22
CA LEU A 365 -12.28 11.98 7.34
C LEU A 365 -11.17 12.22 6.32
N LEU A 366 -9.99 12.61 6.80
CA LEU A 366 -8.78 12.76 5.98
C LEU A 366 -7.92 11.50 6.09
N LEU A 367 -7.63 10.87 4.96
CA LEU A 367 -6.77 9.70 4.85
C LEU A 367 -5.45 10.11 4.19
N LEU A 368 -4.34 9.90 4.90
CA LEU A 368 -2.99 10.19 4.40
C LEU A 368 -2.17 8.90 4.36
N ASP A 369 -1.61 8.56 3.19
CA ASP A 369 -0.69 7.43 3.06
C ASP A 369 0.75 7.93 2.93
N GLU A 370 1.57 7.68 3.96
CA GLU A 370 2.98 8.04 4.07
C GLU A 370 3.31 9.48 3.64
N PRO A 371 2.69 10.50 4.26
CA PRO A 371 2.90 11.89 3.86
C PRO A 371 4.36 12.34 4.03
N SER A 372 5.14 11.75 4.94
CA SER A 372 6.52 12.16 5.23
C SER A 372 7.53 11.83 4.13
N ASN A 373 7.30 10.81 3.29
CA ASN A 373 8.31 10.26 2.36
C ASN A 373 8.84 11.23 1.28
N HIS A 374 8.11 12.30 0.98
CA HIS A 374 8.46 13.24 -0.09
C HIS A 374 8.45 14.71 0.37
N ILE A 375 8.38 14.93 1.69
CA ILE A 375 8.34 16.25 2.29
C ILE A 375 9.69 16.50 2.98
N ASP A 376 10.19 17.74 2.88
CA ASP A 376 11.41 18.11 3.61
C ASP A 376 11.11 18.34 5.09
N LEU A 377 12.16 18.40 5.91
CA LEU A 377 12.05 18.69 7.34
C LEU A 377 11.24 19.98 7.64
N ASN A 378 11.33 20.99 6.77
CA ASN A 378 10.70 22.29 6.98
C ASN A 378 9.19 22.20 6.82
N ALA A 379 8.73 21.67 5.69
CA ALA A 379 7.31 21.49 5.40
C ALA A 379 6.69 20.38 6.27
N LEU A 380 7.48 19.38 6.69
CA LEU A 380 7.03 18.34 7.62
C LEU A 380 6.74 18.94 9.00
N ALA A 381 7.63 19.80 9.52
CA ALA A 381 7.42 20.48 10.80
C ALA A 381 6.20 21.40 10.78
N TRP A 382 5.96 22.10 9.67
CA TRP A 382 4.74 22.89 9.49
C TRP A 382 3.49 22.01 9.41
N LEU A 383 3.56 20.89 8.69
CA LEU A 383 2.46 19.94 8.56
C LEU A 383 2.09 19.32 9.92
N GLU A 384 3.08 18.99 10.76
CA GLU A 384 2.86 18.53 12.14
C GLU A 384 2.03 19.54 12.95
N ASP A 385 2.44 20.81 12.97
CA ASP A 385 1.76 21.89 13.70
C ASP A 385 0.33 22.12 13.17
N TYR A 386 0.18 22.09 11.85
CA TYR A 386 -1.13 22.25 11.20
C TYR A 386 -2.08 21.08 11.54
N LEU A 387 -1.60 19.82 11.44
CA LEU A 387 -2.42 18.63 11.71
C LEU A 387 -2.78 18.45 13.19
N GLN A 388 -2.00 19.00 14.13
CA GLN A 388 -2.36 19.02 15.54
C GLN A 388 -3.66 19.78 15.81
N THR A 389 -3.90 20.85 15.05
CA THR A 389 -5.11 21.69 15.15
C THR A 389 -6.26 21.23 14.26
N TRP A 390 -6.10 20.09 13.58
CA TRP A 390 -7.11 19.59 12.65
C TRP A 390 -8.43 19.25 13.35
N PRO A 391 -9.58 19.82 12.91
CA PRO A 391 -10.87 19.62 13.57
C PRO A 391 -11.59 18.32 13.17
N GLY A 392 -11.22 17.72 12.03
CA GLY A 392 -11.83 16.49 11.52
C GLY A 392 -11.18 15.23 12.07
N THR A 393 -11.65 14.07 11.62
CA THR A 393 -10.98 12.79 11.86
C THR A 393 -9.80 12.64 10.91
N LEU A 394 -8.66 12.23 11.44
CA LEU A 394 -7.45 11.98 10.65
C LEU A 394 -7.07 10.52 10.78
N LEU A 395 -6.81 9.83 9.67
CA LEU A 395 -6.20 8.50 9.65
C LEU A 395 -4.93 8.58 8.81
N VAL A 396 -3.78 8.52 9.47
CA VAL A 396 -2.47 8.59 8.80
C VAL A 396 -1.78 7.24 8.87
N VAL A 397 -1.38 6.72 7.71
CA VAL A 397 -0.36 5.68 7.62
C VAL A 397 0.98 6.38 7.56
N SER A 398 1.86 6.10 8.52
CA SER A 398 3.21 6.63 8.52
C SER A 398 4.16 5.65 9.19
N HIS A 399 5.37 5.53 8.64
CA HIS A 399 6.48 4.85 9.29
C HIS A 399 7.33 5.80 10.16
N ASP A 400 7.08 7.11 10.09
CA ASP A 400 7.78 8.11 10.90
C ASP A 400 7.23 8.17 12.33
N ARG A 401 8.06 7.76 13.29
CA ARG A 401 7.73 7.74 14.72
C ARG A 401 7.55 9.13 15.29
N ALA A 402 8.38 10.10 14.89
CA ALA A 402 8.34 11.45 15.44
C ALA A 402 7.06 12.16 14.99
N PHE A 403 6.72 12.01 13.71
CA PHE A 403 5.47 12.50 13.15
C PHE A 403 4.24 11.89 13.85
N LEU A 404 4.23 10.56 14.03
CA LEU A 404 3.13 9.88 14.74
C LEU A 404 3.04 10.31 16.20
N ASP A 405 4.16 10.54 16.88
CA ASP A 405 4.16 10.99 18.27
C ASP A 405 3.62 12.42 18.42
N ALA A 406 3.91 13.29 17.44
CA ALA A 406 3.45 14.67 17.41
C ALA A 406 1.97 14.82 17.02
N VAL A 407 1.46 13.99 16.09
CA VAL A 407 0.13 14.16 15.49
C VAL A 407 -0.91 13.19 16.06
N ALA A 408 -0.56 11.92 16.29
CA ALA A 408 -1.54 10.89 16.62
C ALA A 408 -2.01 10.96 18.09
N THR A 409 -3.32 10.83 18.30
CA THR A 409 -3.94 10.66 19.63
C THR A 409 -4.15 9.20 19.98
N ASP A 410 -4.31 8.37 18.95
CA ASP A 410 -4.62 6.96 19.04
C ASP A 410 -3.82 6.21 17.97
N ILE A 411 -3.28 5.05 18.30
CA ILE A 411 -2.52 4.20 17.38
C ILE A 411 -3.34 2.96 17.05
N VAL A 412 -3.50 2.69 15.76
CA VAL A 412 -4.12 1.48 15.23
C VAL A 412 -3.02 0.57 14.72
N HIS A 413 -2.80 -0.55 15.40
CA HIS A 413 -1.80 -1.54 15.00
C HIS A 413 -2.45 -2.65 14.19
N GLN A 414 -2.08 -2.74 12.91
CA GLN A 414 -2.50 -3.80 12.02
C GLN A 414 -1.50 -4.97 12.06
N HIS A 415 -1.96 -6.10 12.59
CA HIS A 415 -1.17 -7.34 12.66
C HIS A 415 -2.11 -8.55 12.53
N SER A 416 -1.59 -9.68 12.01
CA SER A 416 -2.30 -10.96 11.90
C SER A 416 -3.76 -10.84 11.38
N SER A 417 -3.96 -10.00 10.36
CA SER A 417 -5.25 -9.67 9.73
C SER A 417 -6.30 -9.04 10.67
N ARG A 418 -5.86 -8.38 11.75
CA ARG A 418 -6.70 -7.70 12.75
C ARG A 418 -6.23 -6.25 12.98
N LEU A 419 -7.05 -5.48 13.69
CA LEU A 419 -6.78 -4.10 14.09
C LEU A 419 -6.88 -3.99 15.61
N ASP A 420 -5.76 -3.65 16.26
CA ASP A 420 -5.72 -3.35 17.69
C ASP A 420 -5.60 -1.85 17.93
N TYR A 421 -6.35 -1.35 18.91
CA TYR A 421 -6.39 0.08 19.26
C TYR A 421 -5.64 0.36 20.55
N TYR A 422 -4.79 1.38 20.51
CA TYR A 422 -4.04 1.87 21.63
C TYR A 422 -4.30 3.37 21.78
N LYS A 423 -4.67 3.80 22.99
CA LYS A 423 -4.83 5.21 23.30
C LYS A 423 -3.48 5.80 23.66
N GLY A 424 -3.12 6.93 23.07
CA GLY A 424 -1.85 7.59 23.30
C GLY A 424 -1.02 7.78 22.03
N ASN A 425 0.14 8.39 22.23
CA ASN A 425 1.13 8.61 21.17
C ASN A 425 1.91 7.32 20.84
N PHE A 426 2.77 7.37 19.82
CA PHE A 426 3.56 6.23 19.39
C PHE A 426 4.45 5.67 20.52
N THR A 427 5.05 6.54 21.32
CA THR A 427 5.93 6.13 22.42
C THR A 427 5.20 5.30 23.48
N GLN A 428 4.00 5.74 23.89
CA GLN A 428 3.15 5.02 24.84
C GLN A 428 2.64 3.69 24.26
N PHE A 429 2.31 3.66 22.97
CA PHE A 429 1.99 2.43 22.27
C PHE A 429 3.14 1.43 22.33
N TYR A 430 4.36 1.86 21.98
CA TYR A 430 5.52 0.98 21.89
C TYR A 430 5.90 0.41 23.26
N SER A 431 5.87 1.22 24.33
CA SER A 431 6.11 0.73 25.69
C SER A 431 5.06 -0.29 26.12
N THR A 432 3.77 0.00 25.88
CA THR A 432 2.66 -0.88 26.25
C THR A 432 2.70 -2.20 25.48
N LYS A 433 3.00 -2.15 24.17
CA LYS A 433 3.18 -3.34 23.33
C LYS A 433 4.35 -4.17 23.84
N SER A 434 5.53 -3.56 24.03
CA SER A 434 6.72 -4.26 24.50
C SER A 434 6.53 -4.92 25.87
N GLU A 435 5.86 -4.25 26.81
CA GLU A 435 5.51 -4.82 28.11
C GLU A 435 4.55 -6.00 27.99
N ARG A 436 3.51 -5.86 27.15
CA ARG A 436 2.57 -6.94 26.86
C ARG A 436 3.30 -8.15 26.28
N ASP A 437 4.12 -7.97 25.25
CA ASP A 437 4.87 -9.04 24.60
C ASP A 437 5.85 -9.72 25.57
N ARG A 438 6.52 -8.94 26.41
CA ARG A 438 7.44 -9.47 27.43
C ARG A 438 6.70 -10.26 28.50
N ASN A 439 5.48 -9.85 28.88
CA ASN A 439 4.63 -10.58 29.83
C ASN A 439 4.11 -11.89 29.20
N LEU A 440 3.58 -11.84 27.98
CA LEU A 440 3.15 -13.02 27.22
C LEU A 440 4.30 -14.04 27.08
N ARG A 441 5.51 -13.57 26.76
CA ARG A 441 6.68 -14.46 26.64
C ARG A 441 7.08 -15.10 27.96
N LYS A 442 7.07 -14.34 29.07
CA LYS A 442 7.32 -14.90 30.40
C LYS A 442 6.25 -15.91 30.81
N GLU A 443 4.98 -15.63 30.57
CA GLU A 443 3.87 -16.56 30.85
C GLU A 443 4.01 -17.84 30.03
N TYR A 444 4.38 -17.71 28.75
CA TYR A 444 4.66 -18.86 27.89
C TYR A 444 5.86 -19.68 28.38
N ASP A 445 6.99 -19.04 28.67
CA ASP A 445 8.21 -19.71 29.13
C ASP A 445 7.97 -20.42 30.47
N THR A 446 7.29 -19.77 31.42
CA THR A 446 6.93 -20.39 32.72
C THR A 446 5.99 -21.58 32.57
N GLN A 447 4.99 -21.51 31.68
CA GLN A 447 4.14 -22.65 31.38
C GLN A 447 4.89 -23.77 30.67
N MET A 448 5.78 -23.46 29.74
CA MET A 448 6.60 -24.44 29.04
C MET A 448 7.55 -25.16 29.99
N ASP A 449 8.19 -24.44 30.91
CA ASP A 449 9.06 -25.05 31.92
C ASP A 449 8.26 -25.89 32.92
N TYR A 450 7.05 -25.45 33.28
CA TYR A 450 6.13 -26.26 34.09
C TYR A 450 5.72 -27.56 33.36
N ARG A 451 5.38 -27.48 32.06
CA ARG A 451 5.08 -28.64 31.21
C ARG A 451 6.29 -29.58 31.12
N LYS A 452 7.50 -29.07 30.87
CA LYS A 452 8.74 -29.85 30.84
C LYS A 452 9.01 -30.55 32.17
N HIS A 453 8.80 -29.86 33.29
CA HIS A 453 9.00 -30.43 34.63
C HIS A 453 8.00 -31.56 34.92
N LEU A 454 6.72 -31.37 34.57
CA LEU A 454 5.71 -32.42 34.68
C LEU A 454 6.06 -33.62 33.78
N GLN A 455 6.46 -33.37 32.54
CA GLN A 455 6.85 -34.41 31.59
C GLN A 455 8.06 -35.22 32.11
N ALA A 456 9.11 -34.56 32.59
CA ALA A 456 10.28 -35.22 33.17
C ALA A 456 9.94 -36.07 34.41
N PHE A 457 8.98 -35.63 35.22
CA PHE A 457 8.47 -36.42 36.35
C PHE A 457 7.69 -37.64 35.88
N ILE A 458 6.82 -37.48 34.88
CA ILE A 458 6.05 -38.56 34.28
C ILE A 458 7.01 -39.60 33.70
N ASP A 459 7.95 -39.19 32.84
CA ASP A 459 8.89 -40.10 32.17
C ASP A 459 9.76 -40.88 33.14
N ARG A 460 10.19 -40.24 34.23
CA ARG A 460 11.02 -40.88 35.27
C ARG A 460 10.26 -41.88 36.14
N TRP A 461 8.97 -41.66 36.40
CA TRP A 461 8.22 -42.42 37.42
C TRP A 461 7.04 -43.22 36.86
N ARG A 462 6.75 -43.16 35.56
CA ARG A 462 5.63 -43.87 34.91
C ARG A 462 5.65 -45.38 35.11
N TYR A 463 6.85 -45.98 35.16
CA TYR A 463 7.03 -47.43 35.29
C TYR A 463 7.31 -47.90 36.73
N ASN A 464 7.36 -46.97 37.70
CA ASN A 464 7.59 -47.32 39.10
C ASN A 464 6.27 -47.57 39.84
N ALA A 465 6.05 -48.80 40.32
CA ALA A 465 4.81 -49.23 40.97
C ALA A 465 4.38 -48.35 42.16
N ASN A 466 5.32 -47.80 42.94
CA ASN A 466 4.99 -47.00 44.13
C ASN A 466 4.65 -45.53 43.82
N ARG A 467 5.07 -45.01 42.65
CA ARG A 467 4.83 -43.61 42.24
C ARG A 467 3.95 -43.46 41.00
N ALA A 468 3.50 -44.58 40.42
CA ALA A 468 2.63 -44.61 39.25
C ALA A 468 1.33 -43.80 39.45
N ALA A 469 0.70 -43.85 40.63
CA ALA A 469 -0.51 -43.08 40.92
C ALA A 469 -0.27 -41.55 40.87
N GLN A 470 0.89 -41.09 41.33
CA GLN A 470 1.28 -39.68 41.26
C GLN A 470 1.62 -39.26 39.83
N ALA A 471 2.30 -40.12 39.07
CA ALA A 471 2.57 -39.88 37.65
C ALA A 471 1.26 -39.78 36.83
N GLN A 472 0.28 -40.66 37.08
CA GLN A 472 -1.05 -40.61 36.45
C GLN A 472 -1.82 -39.32 36.79
N SER A 473 -1.74 -38.85 38.04
CA SER A 473 -2.31 -37.54 38.42
C SER A 473 -1.65 -36.38 37.66
N LYS A 474 -0.33 -36.39 37.50
CA LYS A 474 0.39 -35.37 36.72
C LYS A 474 0.10 -35.44 35.22
N ILE A 475 -0.13 -36.62 34.64
CA ILE A 475 -0.59 -36.79 33.25
C ILE A 475 -1.94 -36.08 33.07
N LYS A 476 -2.89 -36.30 33.99
CA LYS A 476 -4.21 -35.65 33.93
C LYS A 476 -4.14 -34.13 34.11
N ILE A 477 -3.15 -33.62 34.84
CA ILE A 477 -2.88 -32.18 34.96
C ILE A 477 -2.29 -31.63 33.66
N LEU A 478 -1.40 -32.39 33.01
CA LEU A 478 -0.83 -32.04 31.71
C LEU A 478 -1.90 -31.98 30.61
N GLU A 479 -2.83 -32.94 30.58
CA GLU A 479 -3.97 -32.96 29.64
C GLU A 479 -4.99 -31.83 29.85
N LYS A 480 -5.06 -31.28 31.07
CA LYS A 480 -5.98 -30.17 31.40
C LYS A 480 -5.35 -28.79 31.21
N LEU A 481 -4.03 -28.71 31.04
CA LEU A 481 -3.36 -27.44 30.79
C LEU A 481 -3.78 -26.94 29.39
N PRO A 482 -4.29 -25.70 29.27
CA PRO A 482 -4.64 -25.16 27.96
C PRO A 482 -3.40 -25.12 27.06
N ASP A 483 -3.57 -25.48 25.79
CA ASP A 483 -2.52 -25.32 24.79
C ASP A 483 -2.34 -23.84 24.47
N LEU A 484 -1.30 -23.25 25.06
CA LEU A 484 -0.86 -21.92 24.66
C LEU A 484 -0.22 -21.99 23.28
N GLN A 485 -0.68 -21.13 22.38
CA GLN A 485 0.04 -20.85 21.15
C GLN A 485 1.37 -20.17 21.52
N PRO A 486 2.49 -20.55 20.89
CA PRO A 486 3.74 -19.84 21.09
C PRO A 486 3.53 -18.35 20.77
N PRO A 487 4.06 -17.43 21.60
CA PRO A 487 4.03 -16.03 21.27
C PRO A 487 4.68 -15.85 19.88
N GLU A 488 4.06 -15.03 19.03
CA GLU A 488 4.64 -14.70 17.74
C GLU A 488 6.04 -14.13 17.98
N VAL A 489 7.07 -14.84 17.51
CA VAL A 489 8.43 -14.32 17.56
C VAL A 489 8.52 -13.32 16.43
N GLU A 490 8.43 -12.03 16.76
CA GLU A 490 8.91 -11.00 15.85
C GLU A 490 10.41 -11.28 15.63
N GLU A 491 10.75 -11.81 14.45
CA GLU A 491 12.14 -11.99 14.03
C GLU A 491 12.75 -10.59 13.95
N THR A 492 13.46 -10.19 15.02
CA THR A 492 14.14 -8.89 15.06
C THR A 492 15.03 -8.77 13.85
N GLU A 493 14.77 -7.76 13.03
CA GLU A 493 15.50 -7.50 11.82
C GLU A 493 16.96 -7.18 12.16
N GLN A 494 17.91 -7.95 11.59
CA GLN A 494 19.33 -7.75 11.81
C GLN A 494 20.03 -7.61 10.47
N PHE A 495 20.46 -6.39 10.16
CA PHE A 495 21.32 -6.14 9.00
C PHE A 495 22.78 -6.33 9.41
N LYS A 496 23.56 -6.94 8.51
CA LYS A 496 24.98 -7.14 8.73
C LYS A 496 25.77 -6.71 7.50
N PHE A 497 26.51 -5.61 7.64
CA PHE A 497 27.49 -5.18 6.66
C PHE A 497 28.84 -5.87 6.91
N PRO A 498 29.58 -6.24 5.85
CA PRO A 498 30.93 -6.78 5.99
C PRO A 498 31.89 -5.71 6.51
N GLU A 499 32.86 -6.14 7.32
CA GLU A 499 33.91 -5.25 7.82
C GLU A 499 34.80 -4.74 6.68
N THR A 500 35.22 -3.50 6.78
CA THR A 500 36.05 -2.80 5.80
C THR A 500 37.53 -2.92 6.11
N GLU A 501 38.35 -2.94 5.06
CA GLU A 501 39.80 -2.87 5.17
C GLU A 501 40.27 -1.46 5.57
N LYS A 502 41.39 -1.36 6.28
CA LYS A 502 41.97 -0.07 6.66
C LYS A 502 42.67 0.58 5.48
N ILE A 503 42.26 1.81 5.14
CA ILE A 503 42.90 2.65 4.11
C ILE A 503 43.56 3.85 4.79
N SER A 504 44.77 4.20 4.36
CA SER A 504 45.48 5.40 4.82
C SER A 504 44.78 6.69 4.34
N PRO A 505 44.55 7.67 5.24
CA PRO A 505 44.06 9.01 4.85
C PRO A 505 45.02 9.74 3.90
N PRO A 506 44.54 10.72 3.10
CA PRO A 506 43.17 11.20 2.98
C PRO A 506 42.31 10.25 2.12
N LEU A 507 41.04 10.06 2.49
CA LEU A 507 40.14 9.20 1.73
C LEU A 507 39.38 9.99 0.67
N LEU A 508 38.69 11.04 1.10
CA LEU A 508 37.75 11.79 0.30
C LEU A 508 37.69 13.21 0.87
N GLN A 509 38.24 14.16 0.11
CA GLN A 509 38.39 15.55 0.55
C GLN A 509 37.98 16.50 -0.57
N MET A 510 37.22 17.53 -0.22
CA MET A 510 36.87 18.67 -1.06
C MET A 510 37.54 19.91 -0.47
N ASN A 511 38.32 20.63 -1.28
CA ASN A 511 38.96 21.89 -0.90
C ASN A 511 38.50 23.01 -1.84
N GLU A 512 37.85 24.03 -1.28
CA GLU A 512 37.37 25.25 -1.95
C GLU A 512 36.55 24.96 -3.22
N VAL A 513 35.72 23.92 -3.16
CA VAL A 513 35.00 23.44 -4.34
C VAL A 513 33.82 24.33 -4.65
N THR A 514 33.77 24.81 -5.90
CA THR A 514 32.64 25.55 -6.46
C THR A 514 32.07 24.81 -7.67
N PHE A 515 30.74 24.68 -7.73
CA PHE A 515 30.03 23.98 -8.80
C PHE A 515 28.67 24.60 -9.11
N GLY A 516 28.33 24.66 -10.40
CA GLY A 516 27.02 25.01 -10.94
C GLY A 516 26.76 24.23 -12.24
N TYR A 517 25.49 23.89 -12.53
CA TYR A 517 25.15 23.22 -13.81
C TYR A 517 25.30 24.17 -15.01
N THR A 518 25.15 25.46 -14.77
CA THR A 518 25.42 26.54 -15.73
C THR A 518 26.36 27.54 -15.08
N SER A 519 27.13 28.28 -15.88
CA SER A 519 28.02 29.36 -15.41
C SER A 519 27.30 30.39 -14.54
N ASP A 520 26.01 30.58 -14.81
CA ASP A 520 25.20 31.66 -14.25
C ASP A 520 24.49 31.22 -12.96
N LYS A 521 24.43 29.90 -12.67
CA LYS A 521 23.74 29.35 -11.50
C LYS A 521 24.67 28.44 -10.69
N ILE A 522 25.43 29.07 -9.80
CA ILE A 522 26.27 28.39 -8.81
C ILE A 522 25.37 27.75 -7.74
N ILE A 523 25.58 26.46 -7.48
CA ILE A 523 24.83 25.67 -6.49
C ILE A 523 25.65 25.42 -5.25
N LEU A 524 26.96 25.21 -5.42
CA LEU A 524 27.92 25.00 -4.34
C LEU A 524 29.04 26.01 -4.51
N LYS A 525 29.38 26.73 -3.45
CA LYS A 525 30.43 27.75 -3.43
C LYS A 525 31.35 27.51 -2.24
N ASP A 526 32.66 27.48 -2.51
CA ASP A 526 33.74 27.38 -1.53
C ASP A 526 33.55 26.25 -0.49
N VAL A 527 33.11 25.08 -0.95
CA VAL A 527 32.78 23.95 -0.09
C VAL A 527 34.05 23.20 0.34
N ASN A 528 34.21 23.03 1.65
CA ASN A 528 35.31 22.30 2.28
C ASN A 528 34.77 21.13 3.11
N ILE A 529 35.06 19.89 2.71
CA ILE A 529 34.60 18.67 3.41
C ILE A 529 35.75 17.66 3.46
N ASP A 530 35.95 17.05 4.62
CA ASP A 530 36.89 15.93 4.80
C ASP A 530 36.13 14.73 5.39
N VAL A 531 36.26 13.56 4.75
CA VAL A 531 35.56 12.34 5.12
C VAL A 531 36.57 11.21 5.35
N GLY A 532 36.62 10.71 6.58
CA GLY A 532 37.40 9.55 7.01
C GLY A 532 36.56 8.28 7.18
N LEU A 533 37.21 7.17 7.59
CA LEU A 533 36.52 5.89 7.88
C LEU A 533 35.66 5.97 9.15
N GLU A 534 36.00 6.84 10.09
CA GLU A 534 35.23 7.04 11.32
C GLU A 534 34.18 8.16 11.20
N SER A 535 34.18 8.88 10.07
CA SER A 535 33.23 9.96 9.83
C SER A 535 31.81 9.43 9.77
N ARG A 536 30.90 10.13 10.47
CA ARG A 536 29.46 9.87 10.52
C ARG A 536 28.77 11.20 10.27
N ILE A 537 28.55 11.52 9.01
CA ILE A 537 28.11 12.84 8.56
C ILE A 537 26.65 12.76 8.13
N ALA A 538 25.80 13.63 8.67
CA ALA A 538 24.47 13.88 8.16
C ALA A 538 24.44 15.21 7.41
N ILE A 539 23.94 15.21 6.18
CA ILE A 539 23.75 16.39 5.35
C ILE A 539 22.26 16.73 5.35
N VAL A 540 21.91 17.90 5.88
CA VAL A 540 20.55 18.41 5.95
C VAL A 540 20.41 19.70 5.14
N GLY A 541 19.21 19.97 4.63
CA GLY A 541 18.93 21.14 3.81
C GLY A 541 17.61 20.98 3.05
N ALA A 542 17.08 22.11 2.54
CA ALA A 542 15.86 22.12 1.75
C ALA A 542 16.00 21.28 0.47
N ASN A 543 14.87 20.82 -0.08
CA ASN A 543 14.89 20.11 -1.35
C ASN A 543 15.33 21.06 -2.47
N GLY A 544 16.27 20.61 -3.31
CA GLY A 544 16.90 21.45 -4.33
C GLY A 544 18.06 22.32 -3.84
N ALA A 545 18.43 22.28 -2.56
CA ALA A 545 19.58 23.03 -2.03
C ALA A 545 20.96 22.57 -2.55
N GLY A 546 21.01 21.44 -3.28
CA GLY A 546 22.25 20.91 -3.87
C GLY A 546 22.83 19.68 -3.17
N LYS A 547 22.12 19.03 -2.24
CA LYS A 547 22.58 17.83 -1.49
C LYS A 547 23.04 16.69 -2.41
N SER A 548 22.21 16.28 -3.36
CA SER A 548 22.58 15.23 -4.32
C SER A 548 23.67 15.70 -5.29
N THR A 549 23.71 17.00 -5.63
CA THR A 549 24.80 17.59 -6.42
C THR A 549 26.13 17.51 -5.68
N LEU A 550 26.14 17.82 -4.38
CA LEU A 550 27.31 17.68 -3.51
C LEU A 550 27.81 16.24 -3.50
N ILE A 551 26.92 15.26 -3.36
CA ILE A 551 27.28 13.84 -3.46
C ILE A 551 27.90 13.52 -4.81
N LYS A 552 27.31 13.96 -5.92
CA LYS A 552 27.83 13.67 -7.28
C LYS A 552 29.21 14.29 -7.54
N VAL A 553 29.47 15.49 -7.02
CA VAL A 553 30.81 16.10 -7.07
C VAL A 553 31.77 15.33 -6.16
N LEU A 554 31.29 14.90 -4.99
CA LEU A 554 32.06 14.12 -4.02
C LEU A 554 32.38 12.70 -4.51
N THR A 555 31.53 12.06 -5.32
CA THR A 555 31.74 10.75 -5.97
C THR A 555 32.38 10.85 -7.35
N GLY A 556 32.39 12.04 -7.95
CA GLY A 556 33.15 12.41 -9.16
C GLY A 556 32.45 12.07 -10.45
N GLU A 557 31.13 11.91 -10.36
CA GLU A 557 30.24 11.97 -11.51
C GLU A 557 30.23 13.38 -12.11
N LEU A 558 30.44 14.41 -11.27
CA LEU A 558 30.52 15.80 -11.67
C LEU A 558 31.89 16.40 -11.35
N ASN A 559 32.44 17.14 -12.31
CA ASN A 559 33.70 17.85 -12.14
C ASN A 559 33.44 19.24 -11.54
N PRO A 560 34.21 19.67 -10.53
CA PRO A 560 34.09 21.01 -9.98
C PRO A 560 34.50 22.07 -11.01
N MET A 561 33.88 23.25 -10.93
CA MET A 561 34.27 24.42 -11.75
C MET A 561 35.53 25.10 -11.19
N ALA A 562 35.65 25.15 -9.86
CA ALA A 562 36.83 25.62 -9.15
C ALA A 562 37.05 24.77 -7.89
N GLY A 563 38.26 24.82 -7.32
CA GLY A 563 38.68 23.96 -6.22
C GLY A 563 39.06 22.54 -6.66
N HIS A 564 39.43 21.69 -5.70
CA HIS A 564 39.96 20.35 -5.97
C HIS A 564 39.29 19.29 -5.09
N VAL A 565 38.98 18.13 -5.70
CA VAL A 565 38.47 16.94 -5.01
C VAL A 565 39.56 15.88 -5.00
N THR A 566 40.03 15.50 -3.82
CA THR A 566 41.06 14.47 -3.63
C THR A 566 40.40 13.15 -3.21
N ARG A 567 40.76 12.06 -3.88
CA ARG A 567 40.29 10.72 -3.52
C ARG A 567 41.42 9.70 -3.52
N ASN A 568 41.36 8.79 -2.56
CA ASN A 568 42.25 7.64 -2.58
C ASN A 568 41.84 6.64 -3.68
N GLY A 569 42.76 6.25 -4.55
CA GLY A 569 42.47 5.32 -5.66
C GLY A 569 42.03 3.91 -5.23
N ARG A 570 42.26 3.52 -3.97
CA ARG A 570 41.77 2.24 -3.41
C ARG A 570 40.40 2.37 -2.74
N LEU A 571 39.86 3.59 -2.62
CA LEU A 571 38.58 3.84 -2.00
C LEU A 571 37.46 3.22 -2.83
N ARG A 572 36.55 2.53 -2.14
CA ARG A 572 35.30 2.01 -2.72
C ARG A 572 34.16 2.74 -2.04
N VAL A 573 33.30 3.37 -2.82
CA VAL A 573 32.16 4.12 -2.31
C VAL A 573 30.90 3.38 -2.73
N GLY A 574 30.07 2.99 -1.76
CA GLY A 574 28.76 2.40 -1.99
C GLY A 574 27.72 3.51 -1.94
N TYR A 575 27.03 3.77 -3.04
CA TYR A 575 26.02 4.82 -3.13
C TYR A 575 24.62 4.24 -3.22
N PHE A 576 23.82 4.45 -2.18
CA PHE A 576 22.39 4.21 -2.17
C PHE A 576 21.67 5.50 -2.57
N ALA A 577 21.32 5.60 -3.85
CA ALA A 577 20.53 6.73 -4.36
C ALA A 577 19.03 6.52 -4.09
N GLN A 578 18.25 7.60 -4.08
CA GLN A 578 16.79 7.54 -3.94
C GLN A 578 16.13 6.64 -5.02
N HIS A 579 16.62 6.67 -6.26
CA HIS A 579 16.19 5.82 -7.38
C HIS A 579 16.99 4.52 -7.53
N HIS A 580 17.78 4.12 -6.52
CA HIS A 580 18.62 2.93 -6.65
C HIS A 580 17.81 1.63 -6.78
N VAL A 581 16.57 1.64 -6.28
CA VAL A 581 15.60 0.56 -6.49
C VAL A 581 15.26 0.38 -7.97
N ASP A 582 15.24 1.46 -8.75
CA ASP A 582 14.94 1.43 -10.19
C ASP A 582 16.09 0.84 -11.02
N SER A 583 17.30 0.78 -10.45
CA SER A 583 18.45 0.09 -11.08
C SER A 583 18.32 -1.44 -11.05
N LEU A 584 17.39 -1.97 -10.25
CA LEU A 584 17.15 -3.40 -10.17
C LEU A 584 16.34 -3.87 -11.38
N ILE A 585 16.77 -4.97 -12.00
CA ILE A 585 16.11 -5.52 -13.19
C ILE A 585 14.83 -6.27 -12.75
N PRO A 586 13.61 -5.78 -13.08
CA PRO A 586 12.37 -6.33 -12.54
C PRO A 586 12.09 -7.78 -12.97
N THR A 587 12.65 -8.20 -14.10
CA THR A 587 12.44 -9.53 -14.68
C THR A 587 13.30 -10.62 -14.05
N MET A 588 14.36 -10.26 -13.31
CA MET A 588 15.27 -11.21 -12.67
C MET A 588 14.88 -11.47 -11.22
N SER A 589 15.30 -12.60 -10.65
CA SER A 589 15.23 -12.81 -9.19
C SER A 589 16.41 -12.14 -8.46
N PRO A 590 16.28 -11.79 -7.16
CA PRO A 590 17.38 -11.25 -6.37
C PRO A 590 18.65 -12.09 -6.44
N VAL A 591 18.50 -13.42 -6.35
CA VAL A 591 19.63 -14.36 -6.44
C VAL A 591 20.30 -14.31 -7.82
N GLN A 592 19.51 -14.31 -8.89
CA GLN A 592 20.03 -14.20 -10.26
C GLN A 592 20.71 -12.85 -10.50
N PHE A 593 20.17 -11.77 -9.96
CA PHE A 593 20.74 -10.43 -10.06
C PHE A 593 22.08 -10.32 -9.34
N LEU A 594 22.23 -10.93 -8.16
CA LEU A 594 23.53 -11.00 -7.48
C LEU A 594 24.54 -11.86 -8.24
N ALA A 595 24.10 -12.99 -8.81
CA ALA A 595 24.95 -13.87 -9.59
C ALA A 595 25.43 -13.21 -10.89
N SER A 596 24.60 -12.40 -11.55
CA SER A 596 24.97 -11.69 -12.77
C SER A 596 25.95 -10.55 -12.50
N LYS A 597 25.78 -9.83 -11.39
CA LYS A 597 26.64 -8.68 -11.03
C LYS A 597 27.96 -9.09 -10.39
N PHE A 598 27.99 -10.17 -9.62
CA PHE A 598 29.17 -10.64 -8.89
C PHE A 598 29.44 -12.12 -9.13
N PRO A 599 29.77 -12.56 -10.35
CA PRO A 599 29.93 -13.98 -10.66
C PRO A 599 31.03 -14.63 -9.82
N GLY A 600 30.83 -15.90 -9.45
CA GLY A 600 31.84 -16.72 -8.77
C GLY A 600 31.46 -17.30 -7.41
N LYS A 601 30.25 -17.00 -6.89
CA LYS A 601 29.71 -17.63 -5.67
C LYS A 601 28.61 -18.63 -5.99
N SER A 602 28.37 -19.56 -5.08
CA SER A 602 27.27 -20.52 -5.21
C SER A 602 25.90 -19.85 -4.97
N GLU A 603 24.84 -20.44 -5.51
CA GLU A 603 23.47 -19.93 -5.29
C GLU A 603 23.11 -19.90 -3.79
N GLN A 604 23.58 -20.91 -3.04
CA GLN A 604 23.37 -21.00 -1.60
C GLN A 604 24.04 -19.85 -0.85
N GLU A 605 25.25 -19.43 -1.26
CA GLU A 605 25.93 -18.28 -0.67
C GLU A 605 25.19 -16.96 -0.94
N TYR A 606 24.66 -16.76 -2.16
CA TYR A 606 23.83 -15.56 -2.42
C TYR A 606 22.55 -15.57 -1.60
N ARG A 607 21.91 -16.73 -1.44
CA ARG A 607 20.72 -16.87 -0.58
C ARG A 607 21.05 -16.60 0.88
N GLN A 608 22.19 -17.08 1.39
CA GLN A 608 22.64 -16.79 2.74
C GLN A 608 22.93 -15.29 2.92
N HIS A 609 23.60 -14.67 1.94
CA HIS A 609 23.87 -13.24 1.96
C HIS A 609 22.58 -12.41 1.94
N LEU A 610 21.62 -12.76 1.08
CA LEU A 610 20.28 -12.16 1.06
C LEU A 610 19.53 -12.36 2.39
N GLY A 611 19.71 -13.51 3.04
CA GLY A 611 19.19 -13.80 4.37
C GLY A 611 19.69 -12.84 5.46
N ASN A 612 20.93 -12.33 5.35
CA ASN A 612 21.45 -11.30 6.27
C ASN A 612 20.76 -9.94 6.12
N PHE A 613 20.01 -9.73 5.03
CA PHE A 613 19.14 -8.58 4.81
C PHE A 613 17.66 -9.00 4.81
N GLN A 614 17.38 -10.18 5.40
CA GLN A 614 16.05 -10.77 5.55
C GLN A 614 15.26 -11.00 4.27
N ILE A 615 15.95 -11.20 3.17
CA ILE A 615 15.37 -11.78 1.96
C ILE A 615 15.61 -13.28 2.03
N SER A 616 14.71 -13.99 2.74
CA SER A 616 14.81 -15.43 3.00
C SER A 616 13.82 -16.25 2.18
N GLY A 617 14.01 -17.58 2.16
CA GLY A 617 13.06 -18.53 1.58
C GLY A 617 12.77 -18.30 0.09
N MET A 618 11.48 -18.26 -0.25
CA MET A 618 11.01 -18.11 -1.63
C MET A 618 11.14 -16.67 -2.16
N THR A 619 11.24 -15.66 -1.30
CA THR A 619 11.34 -14.24 -1.69
C THR A 619 12.61 -13.96 -2.49
N GLY A 620 13.71 -14.66 -2.20
CA GLY A 620 14.95 -14.57 -2.99
C GLY A 620 14.84 -15.17 -4.40
N LEU A 621 13.80 -15.97 -4.67
CA LEU A 621 13.56 -16.62 -5.96
C LEU A 621 12.44 -15.96 -6.77
N GLN A 622 11.62 -15.13 -6.14
CA GLN A 622 10.62 -14.31 -6.82
C GLN A 622 11.28 -13.26 -7.71
N THR A 623 10.58 -12.80 -8.73
CA THR A 623 11.06 -11.72 -9.60
C THR A 623 11.06 -10.40 -8.84
N ILE A 624 12.10 -9.59 -9.02
CA ILE A 624 12.25 -8.32 -8.32
C ILE A 624 11.05 -7.38 -8.57
N GLY A 625 10.43 -7.44 -9.74
CA GLY A 625 9.22 -6.67 -10.05
C GLY A 625 8.06 -6.91 -9.08
N THR A 626 7.93 -8.12 -8.54
CA THR A 626 6.86 -8.50 -7.60
C THR A 626 7.16 -8.14 -6.14
N LEU A 627 8.41 -7.79 -5.82
CA LEU A 627 8.80 -7.43 -4.46
C LEU A 627 8.24 -6.06 -4.04
N SER A 628 7.95 -5.92 -2.76
CA SER A 628 7.56 -4.63 -2.17
C SER A 628 8.73 -3.63 -2.21
N GLY A 629 8.45 -2.33 -2.12
CA GLY A 629 9.51 -1.29 -2.09
C GLY A 629 10.55 -1.53 -0.99
N GLY A 630 10.11 -1.96 0.19
CA GLY A 630 11.02 -2.33 1.29
C GLY A 630 11.85 -3.57 1.00
N GLN A 631 11.27 -4.61 0.41
CA GLN A 631 12.03 -5.78 -0.03
C GLN A 631 13.05 -5.42 -1.11
N LYS A 632 12.68 -4.58 -2.09
CA LYS A 632 13.60 -4.07 -3.10
C LYS A 632 14.75 -3.27 -2.47
N SER A 633 14.46 -2.44 -1.48
CA SER A 633 15.47 -1.68 -0.74
C SER A 633 16.43 -2.61 0.02
N ARG A 634 15.92 -3.66 0.67
CA ARG A 634 16.75 -4.71 1.31
C ARG A 634 17.65 -5.43 0.30
N VAL A 635 17.13 -5.76 -0.89
CA VAL A 635 17.94 -6.32 -1.99
C VAL A 635 19.03 -5.35 -2.43
N ALA A 636 18.71 -4.06 -2.56
CA ALA A 636 19.69 -3.02 -2.89
C ALA A 636 20.80 -2.89 -1.82
N PHE A 637 20.45 -2.92 -0.52
CA PHE A 637 21.45 -2.97 0.55
C PHE A 637 22.32 -4.23 0.48
N ALA A 638 21.74 -5.38 0.13
CA ALA A 638 22.49 -6.60 -0.08
C ALA A 638 23.47 -6.48 -1.28
N VAL A 639 23.06 -5.83 -2.36
CA VAL A 639 23.92 -5.56 -3.52
C VAL A 639 25.09 -4.64 -3.13
N LEU A 640 24.82 -3.58 -2.37
CA LEU A 640 25.85 -2.65 -1.89
C LEU A 640 26.83 -3.32 -0.93
N SER A 641 26.31 -4.14 -0.02
CA SER A 641 27.13 -4.92 0.92
C SER A 641 28.15 -5.81 0.19
N LEU A 642 27.76 -6.43 -0.93
CA LEU A 642 28.68 -7.27 -1.72
C LEU A 642 29.79 -6.49 -2.44
N GLN A 643 29.63 -5.18 -2.64
CA GLN A 643 30.71 -4.33 -3.17
C GLN A 643 31.84 -4.08 -2.16
N GLN A 644 31.62 -4.43 -0.89
CA GLN A 644 32.54 -4.15 0.22
C GLN A 644 33.01 -2.68 0.22
N PRO A 645 32.07 -1.70 0.26
CA PRO A 645 32.41 -0.30 0.24
C PRO A 645 33.16 0.10 1.52
N HIS A 646 34.03 1.09 1.43
CA HIS A 646 34.70 1.70 2.59
C HIS A 646 33.92 2.89 3.13
N ILE A 647 33.21 3.59 2.24
CA ILE A 647 32.28 4.68 2.58
C ILE A 647 30.91 4.34 2.02
N LEU A 648 29.87 4.44 2.85
CA LEU A 648 28.48 4.35 2.44
C LEU A 648 27.89 5.76 2.33
N LEU A 649 27.31 6.05 1.18
CA LEU A 649 26.53 7.25 0.92
C LEU A 649 25.07 6.84 0.82
N LEU A 650 24.23 7.33 1.74
CA LEU A 650 22.82 6.97 1.82
C LEU A 650 21.96 8.21 1.55
N ASP A 651 21.27 8.23 0.41
CA ASP A 651 20.35 9.30 0.03
C ASP A 651 18.90 8.84 0.26
N GLU A 652 18.27 9.36 1.31
CA GLU A 652 16.94 9.01 1.81
C GLU A 652 16.68 7.49 1.95
N PRO A 653 17.49 6.77 2.76
CA PRO A 653 17.34 5.32 2.95
C PRO A 653 16.03 4.92 3.67
N THR A 654 15.34 5.87 4.27
CA THR A 654 14.14 5.70 5.11
C THR A 654 12.85 5.49 4.30
N ASN A 655 12.75 6.01 3.08
CA ASN A 655 11.49 6.13 2.33
C ASN A 655 10.75 4.82 2.04
N HIS A 656 11.44 3.70 2.06
CA HIS A 656 10.87 2.40 1.70
C HIS A 656 11.08 1.33 2.76
N LEU A 657 11.84 1.63 3.82
CA LEU A 657 12.05 0.72 4.93
C LEU A 657 10.92 0.88 5.94
N ASP A 658 10.45 -0.25 6.46
CA ASP A 658 9.57 -0.27 7.62
C ASP A 658 10.33 0.09 8.89
N ILE A 659 9.56 0.38 9.94
CA ILE A 659 10.07 0.77 11.25
C ILE A 659 11.10 -0.23 11.80
N GLU A 660 10.87 -1.53 11.60
CA GLU A 660 11.77 -2.61 12.04
C GLU A 660 13.07 -2.66 11.20
N GLY A 661 12.95 -2.55 9.87
CA GLY A 661 14.11 -2.56 8.97
C GLY A 661 14.98 -1.32 9.12
N LEU A 662 14.37 -0.18 9.46
CA LEU A 662 15.10 1.04 9.78
C LEU A 662 15.90 0.90 11.08
N ASP A 663 15.31 0.33 12.13
CA ASP A 663 16.02 0.03 13.38
C ASP A 663 17.21 -0.92 13.13
N ALA A 664 17.00 -1.95 12.31
CA ALA A 664 18.04 -2.88 11.90
C ALA A 664 19.19 -2.18 11.17
N LEU A 665 18.87 -1.26 10.25
CA LEU A 665 19.84 -0.48 9.50
C LEU A 665 20.64 0.44 10.44
N MET A 666 19.97 1.14 11.35
CA MET A 666 20.62 2.04 12.32
C MET A 666 21.64 1.30 13.18
N LEU A 667 21.23 0.17 13.77
CA LEU A 667 22.10 -0.67 14.59
C LEU A 667 23.28 -1.25 13.79
N ALA A 668 23.05 -1.57 12.51
CA ALA A 668 24.10 -2.06 11.63
C ALA A 668 25.11 -0.96 11.29
N LEU A 669 24.67 0.25 10.97
CA LEU A 669 25.53 1.40 10.64
C LEU A 669 26.31 1.92 11.86
N GLU A 670 25.71 1.86 13.05
CA GLU A 670 26.39 2.20 14.31
C GLU A 670 27.58 1.28 14.58
N LYS A 671 27.40 -0.03 14.36
CA LYS A 671 28.45 -1.05 14.58
C LYS A 671 29.47 -1.15 13.45
N TRP A 672 29.13 -0.69 12.26
CA TRP A 672 29.99 -0.84 11.09
C TRP A 672 31.24 0.04 11.17
N ASN A 673 32.37 -0.43 10.64
CA ASN A 673 33.68 0.23 10.80
C ASN A 673 34.07 1.17 9.63
N GLY A 674 33.21 1.32 8.62
CA GLY A 674 33.43 2.23 7.48
C GLY A 674 32.83 3.61 7.70
N GLY A 675 33.12 4.56 6.79
CA GLY A 675 32.61 5.94 6.85
C GLY A 675 31.18 6.02 6.34
N VAL A 676 30.32 6.83 6.97
CA VAL A 676 28.91 6.95 6.55
C VAL A 676 28.57 8.41 6.32
N ILE A 677 28.00 8.71 5.15
CA ILE A 677 27.38 9.99 4.83
C ILE A 677 25.90 9.73 4.56
N ILE A 678 25.04 10.47 5.24
CA ILE A 678 23.59 10.30 5.20
C ILE A 678 22.96 11.60 4.74
N ILE A 679 22.07 11.52 3.76
CA ILE A 679 21.02 12.50 3.53
C ILE A 679 19.73 11.82 3.98
N SER A 680 19.08 12.39 4.98
CA SER A 680 17.79 11.91 5.44
C SER A 680 16.99 13.06 6.02
N HIS A 681 15.67 12.92 5.99
CA HIS A 681 14.74 13.75 6.75
C HIS A 681 14.34 13.15 8.09
N ASP A 682 14.79 11.94 8.44
CA ASP A 682 14.45 11.30 9.72
C ASP A 682 15.39 11.77 10.84
N GLU A 683 14.83 12.49 11.83
CA GLU A 683 15.53 13.02 13.00
C GLU A 683 16.22 11.93 13.82
N ARG A 684 15.55 10.78 14.02
CA ARG A 684 16.06 9.69 14.84
C ARG A 684 17.18 8.95 14.12
N PHE A 685 17.02 8.72 12.81
CA PHE A 685 18.04 8.12 11.97
C PHE A 685 19.33 8.94 12.01
N ILE A 686 19.21 10.25 11.83
CA ILE A 686 20.34 11.18 11.93
C ILE A 686 20.95 11.15 13.34
N THR A 687 20.14 11.32 14.38
CA THR A 687 20.63 11.43 15.76
C THR A 687 21.34 10.16 16.24
N THR A 688 20.92 8.99 15.76
CA THR A 688 21.51 7.71 16.19
C THR A 688 22.79 7.39 15.41
N VAL A 689 22.82 7.66 14.11
CA VAL A 689 23.94 7.24 13.25
C VAL A 689 24.98 8.34 13.05
N ALA A 690 24.56 9.61 12.95
CA ALA A 690 25.44 10.72 12.65
C ALA A 690 26.09 11.32 13.91
N LYS A 691 27.35 11.69 13.80
CA LYS A 691 28.11 12.44 14.83
C LYS A 691 28.31 13.90 14.43
N GLU A 692 28.21 14.20 13.14
CA GLU A 692 28.39 15.54 12.59
C GLU A 692 27.21 15.93 11.72
N LEU A 693 26.70 17.13 11.92
CA LEU A 693 25.64 17.71 11.10
C LEU A 693 26.21 18.76 10.16
N TRP A 694 25.91 18.64 8.87
CA TRP A 694 26.32 19.55 7.81
C TRP A 694 25.08 20.12 7.15
N VAL A 695 25.00 21.45 7.08
CA VAL A 695 23.84 22.15 6.52
C VAL A 695 24.20 22.63 5.12
N CYS A 696 23.38 22.26 4.13
CA CYS A 696 23.45 22.70 2.74
C CYS A 696 22.35 23.75 2.51
N GLY A 697 22.75 25.01 2.30
CA GLY A 697 21.83 26.13 2.13
C GLY A 697 22.52 27.37 1.58
N ASP A 698 21.77 28.21 0.86
CA ASP A 698 22.24 29.50 0.31
C ASP A 698 23.54 29.40 -0.52
N GLY A 699 23.73 28.28 -1.22
CA GLY A 699 24.90 28.02 -2.04
C GLY A 699 26.16 27.61 -1.28
N THR A 700 26.08 27.41 0.04
CA THR A 700 27.21 27.01 0.89
C THR A 700 26.91 25.73 1.67
N VAL A 701 27.98 25.05 2.11
CA VAL A 701 27.87 23.87 2.96
C VAL A 701 28.78 24.06 4.17
N PHE A 702 28.21 24.06 5.37
CA PHE A 702 28.97 24.30 6.60
C PHE A 702 28.61 23.30 7.70
N LYS A 703 29.56 23.06 8.59
CA LYS A 703 29.39 22.19 9.76
C LYS A 703 28.59 22.93 10.84
N PHE A 704 27.43 22.39 11.21
CA PHE A 704 26.58 22.92 12.26
C PHE A 704 27.04 22.40 13.62
N LYS A 705 27.12 23.30 14.62
CA LYS A 705 27.63 23.00 15.97
C LYS A 705 26.53 22.69 17.00
N GLY A 706 25.42 22.11 16.56
CA GLY A 706 24.30 21.75 17.43
C GLY A 706 23.57 20.49 16.94
N ASP A 707 22.55 20.10 17.69
CA ASP A 707 21.77 18.88 17.40
C ASP A 707 20.67 19.14 16.36
N VAL A 708 20.08 18.06 15.82
CA VAL A 708 18.99 18.13 14.83
C VAL A 708 17.80 18.94 15.36
N GLN A 709 17.46 18.79 16.63
CA GLN A 709 16.37 19.53 17.27
C GLN A 709 16.67 21.04 17.36
N SER A 710 17.93 21.40 17.59
CA SER A 710 18.37 22.81 17.58
C SER A 710 18.27 23.40 16.17
N TYR A 711 18.57 22.59 15.14
CA TYR A 711 18.38 22.97 13.75
C TYR A 711 16.90 23.13 13.38
N LYS A 712 16.01 22.21 13.82
CA LYS A 712 14.56 22.32 13.63
C LYS A 712 14.00 23.61 14.26
N ASN A 713 14.42 23.94 15.48
CA ASN A 713 14.01 25.17 16.16
C ASN A 713 14.47 26.43 15.42
N LEU A 714 15.71 26.44 14.93
CA LEU A 714 16.24 27.53 14.10
C LEU A 714 15.38 27.73 12.85
N ILE A 715 15.02 26.65 12.16
CA ILE A 715 14.16 26.70 10.97
C ILE A 715 12.77 27.24 11.31
N VAL A 716 12.11 26.69 12.32
CA VAL A 716 10.75 27.12 12.69
C VAL A 716 10.74 28.60 13.09
N SER A 717 11.79 29.06 13.78
CA SER A 717 11.95 30.49 14.09
C SER A 717 12.12 31.35 12.83
N ASN A 718 12.88 30.87 11.83
CA ASN A 718 13.07 31.58 10.56
C ASN A 718 11.79 31.61 9.70
N ILE A 719 10.98 30.54 9.71
CA ILE A 719 9.69 30.50 9.01
C ILE A 719 8.71 31.48 9.65
N LYS A 720 8.63 31.51 10.99
CA LYS A 720 7.78 32.46 11.72
C LYS A 720 8.26 33.92 11.62
N ALA A 721 9.53 34.14 11.28
CA ALA A 721 10.13 35.46 11.12
C ALA A 721 10.04 36.01 9.69
N LYS A 722 9.64 35.21 8.69
CA LYS A 722 9.31 35.73 7.36
C LYS A 722 7.93 36.44 7.45
N PRO A 723 7.86 37.74 7.14
CA PRO A 723 6.67 38.58 7.33
C PRO A 723 5.50 38.16 6.43
#